data_AF-A0A839SYN7-F1
#
_entry.id   AF-A0A839SYN7-F1
#
_cell.length_a   1.000
_cell.length_b   1.000
_cell.length_c   1.000
_cell.angle_alpha   90.00
_cell.angle_beta   90.00
_cell.angle_gamma   90.00
#
_symmetry.space_group_name_H-M   'P 1'
#
loop_
_entity.id
_entity.type
_entity.pdbx_description
1 polymer ?
#
loop_
_entity_poly.entity_id
_entity_poly.type
_entity_poly.pdbx_seq_one_letter_code
_entity_poly.pdbx_strand_id
1 'polypeptide(L)'
;MITLDQVWEQLAEDIFLANHNEPLWYWADANSVHVLEFWLDFDPNIFFILLHTSPHEALLGAIRQGADNLEALQTTLDDWYTRTQLILRFHLRHPASSVLLDSSNVFTHTSAYLEALAKRWQLPLEIYAIEHHQHADDAPVAIYLVDKFLKSCPQALSLHNEVQASLFLIGVDEPPTPTFDLNIAFTDYFEARSRFLDEQADNASLRQIMDANHRQLAQTQEQAEQYQQELLEARSRLEISEKENQLLLAQLHQTQEDFEKQILEGQAKNLQLEKLSTEHIALTAKYGEQTKLASERKAQAQALAKEKADLLASRDALNKEKTDLTAARDALAKEKTILVAARDEQAKLASERKVLADALAKEKADLLASREALSKEKIDLTAARDALAKEKTVLVGAHDEQTKLANERKVQIDTLTRENSDLLAKRHTLDKECKQQHSKLDESENENQRLLIQLHQTQEELEGYLLRYQAAQSQLDEQRARLQKMLKQQPDYWDFDTLEINVLESDGNQQVAQWRLTELYIGGRLISEIRFKTCLANGLASIVIQRTEGTASPAPLLRWPNGFATAEELPCIPTRGLATQGNNAILSGLSTSDWNTLQHLAKQLAGLLAQPTDGRVPKQLNAPALRNGLLAFAKTLAGWPIMLRHDSIQLQETLRTQGYERLVISLSNLSLGHHHWPAFDYRLATVDIEPYPFGQNPRLEFPDGSARDVLQNWFAESDDSHGPRLELRFAQPNAMDIRVWGALSQNDQQLISALIKVLPLQLEELRQAIPNASRPWQDWQTLADTLKNILASMVTRKNSTLAGVTE
;
A
#
# COMPACT_ATOMS: atom_id res chain seq x y z
N MET A 1 31.09 -41.74 78.39
CA MET A 1 30.48 -41.82 79.74
C MET A 1 29.63 -40.59 79.94
N ILE A 2 28.38 -40.68 79.49
CA ILE A 2 27.30 -39.73 79.79
C ILE A 2 26.46 -40.48 80.83
N THR A 3 26.26 -39.88 82.00
CA THR A 3 25.42 -40.40 83.08
C THR A 3 23.99 -40.50 82.55
N LEU A 4 23.50 -41.74 82.39
CA LEU A 4 22.22 -42.08 81.77
C LEU A 4 21.00 -41.75 82.66
N ASP A 5 21.20 -41.26 83.89
CA ASP A 5 20.22 -41.45 84.96
C ASP A 5 19.02 -40.48 84.91
N GLN A 6 19.22 -39.16 84.88
CA GLN A 6 18.10 -38.23 85.19
C GLN A 6 16.99 -38.14 84.14
N VAL A 7 17.29 -38.21 82.83
CA VAL A 7 16.26 -38.05 81.78
C VAL A 7 15.46 -39.35 81.59
N TRP A 8 16.09 -40.51 81.75
CA TRP A 8 15.41 -41.80 81.70
C TRP A 8 14.60 -42.07 82.96
N GLU A 9 15.09 -41.68 84.14
CA GLU A 9 14.31 -41.73 85.39
C GLU A 9 13.04 -40.89 85.27
N GLN A 10 13.12 -39.66 84.74
CA GLN A 10 11.96 -38.79 84.60
C GLN A 10 10.92 -39.34 83.60
N LEU A 11 11.37 -39.93 82.50
CA LEU A 11 10.48 -40.58 81.53
C LEU A 11 9.84 -41.87 82.12
N ALA A 12 10.61 -42.64 82.88
CA ALA A 12 10.11 -43.82 83.58
C ALA A 12 9.06 -43.44 84.63
N GLU A 13 9.30 -42.40 85.42
CA GLU A 13 8.33 -41.84 86.37
C GLU A 13 7.03 -41.42 85.67
N ASP A 14 7.13 -40.72 84.53
CA ASP A 14 5.97 -40.28 83.76
C ASP A 14 5.13 -41.46 83.23
N ILE A 15 5.77 -42.54 82.76
CA ILE A 15 5.07 -43.75 82.30
C ILE A 15 4.34 -44.43 83.46
N PHE A 16 4.97 -44.54 84.64
CA PHE A 16 4.35 -45.15 85.82
C PHE A 16 3.21 -44.26 86.37
N LEU A 17 3.38 -42.94 86.38
CA LEU A 17 2.34 -41.98 86.75
C LEU A 17 1.15 -42.03 85.79
N ALA A 18 1.38 -42.16 84.48
CA ALA A 18 0.29 -42.25 83.50
C ALA A 18 -0.59 -43.50 83.72
N ASN A 19 0.00 -44.59 84.21
CA ASN A 19 -0.66 -45.90 84.35
C ASN A 19 -0.99 -46.29 85.81
N HIS A 20 -0.81 -45.39 86.79
CA HIS A 20 -0.98 -45.70 88.22
C HIS A 20 -2.37 -46.21 88.64
N ASN A 21 -3.40 -45.96 87.82
CA ASN A 21 -4.78 -46.36 88.11
C ASN A 21 -5.13 -47.79 87.61
N GLU A 22 -4.28 -48.40 86.78
CA GLU A 22 -4.50 -49.74 86.25
C GLU A 22 -3.89 -50.80 87.19
N PRO A 23 -4.61 -51.89 87.53
CA PRO A 23 -4.10 -52.92 88.44
C PRO A 23 -2.96 -53.76 87.84
N LEU A 24 -2.90 -53.85 86.51
CA LEU A 24 -1.82 -54.47 85.74
C LEU A 24 -1.74 -53.76 84.38
N TRP A 25 -0.56 -53.29 84.01
CA TRP A 25 -0.30 -52.66 82.71
C TRP A 25 1.01 -53.18 82.12
N TYR A 26 1.17 -53.02 80.81
CA TYR A 26 2.35 -53.49 80.08
C TYR A 26 2.68 -52.56 78.92
N TRP A 27 3.91 -52.69 78.42
CA TRP A 27 4.34 -52.12 77.15
C TRP A 27 5.20 -53.14 76.41
N ALA A 28 5.30 -52.99 75.10
CA ALA A 28 6.13 -53.85 74.26
C ALA A 28 6.88 -53.00 73.25
N ASP A 29 8.22 -52.97 73.35
CA ASP A 29 9.10 -52.33 72.39
C ASP A 29 10.36 -53.20 72.19
N ALA A 30 10.71 -53.46 70.92
CA ALA A 30 11.87 -54.27 70.57
C ALA A 30 13.20 -53.67 71.07
N ASN A 31 13.30 -52.34 71.16
CA ASN A 31 14.49 -51.64 71.60
C ASN A 31 14.71 -51.70 73.11
N SER A 32 13.67 -52.03 73.90
CA SER A 32 13.77 -52.15 75.37
C SER A 32 14.78 -53.20 75.83
N VAL A 33 15.17 -54.14 74.96
CA VAL A 33 16.20 -55.16 75.25
C VAL A 33 17.53 -54.55 75.68
N HIS A 34 17.90 -53.37 75.18
CA HIS A 34 19.18 -52.73 75.52
C HIS A 34 19.21 -52.13 76.93
N VAL A 35 18.04 -51.94 77.56
CA VAL A 35 17.87 -51.25 78.85
C VAL A 35 17.13 -52.10 79.88
N LEU A 36 17.14 -53.44 79.74
CA LEU A 36 16.46 -54.36 80.66
C LEU A 36 16.93 -54.22 82.11
N GLU A 37 18.25 -54.08 82.30
CA GLU A 37 18.86 -53.92 83.63
C GLU A 37 18.35 -52.63 84.31
N PHE A 38 18.24 -51.52 83.55
CA PHE A 38 17.70 -50.26 84.05
C PHE A 38 16.27 -50.41 84.55
N TRP A 39 15.39 -51.07 83.78
CA TRP A 39 13.99 -51.26 84.19
C TRP A 39 13.85 -52.13 85.44
N LEU A 40 14.68 -53.17 85.57
CA LEU A 40 14.69 -54.01 86.76
C LEU A 40 15.17 -53.26 88.00
N ASP A 41 16.19 -52.40 87.83
CA ASP A 41 16.71 -51.55 88.91
C ASP A 41 15.69 -50.46 89.31
N PHE A 42 14.90 -49.95 88.35
CA PHE A 42 13.89 -48.92 88.57
C PHE A 42 12.69 -49.42 89.40
N ASP A 43 12.11 -50.58 89.08
CA ASP A 43 11.11 -51.24 89.92
C ASP A 43 11.27 -52.77 89.89
N PRO A 44 11.58 -53.41 91.04
CA PRO A 44 11.78 -54.86 91.12
C PRO A 44 10.50 -55.68 90.88
N ASN A 45 9.33 -55.06 90.82
CA ASN A 45 8.04 -55.73 90.56
C ASN A 45 7.73 -55.89 89.06
N ILE A 46 8.61 -55.42 88.16
CA ILE A 46 8.45 -55.60 86.72
C ILE A 46 8.76 -57.05 86.33
N PHE A 47 7.85 -57.67 85.60
CA PHE A 47 8.05 -58.98 85.00
C PHE A 47 8.35 -58.84 83.50
N PHE A 48 9.37 -59.56 83.03
CA PHE A 48 9.86 -59.47 81.66
C PHE A 48 9.47 -60.70 80.86
N ILE A 49 8.66 -60.51 79.82
CA ILE A 49 8.39 -61.53 78.80
C ILE A 49 9.33 -61.27 77.63
N LEU A 50 10.31 -62.15 77.47
CA LEU A 50 11.34 -62.03 76.43
C LEU A 50 10.99 -62.98 75.30
N LEU A 51 10.68 -62.42 74.13
CA LEU A 51 10.39 -63.20 72.92
C LEU A 51 11.68 -63.40 72.12
N HIS A 52 12.02 -64.65 71.85
CA HIS A 52 13.12 -65.04 71.00
C HIS A 52 12.59 -65.58 69.67
N THR A 53 13.16 -65.07 68.57
CA THR A 53 12.93 -65.57 67.21
C THR A 53 14.17 -66.33 66.76
N SER A 54 13.99 -67.47 66.08
CA SER A 54 15.12 -68.24 65.55
C SER A 54 15.94 -67.41 64.53
N PRO A 55 17.25 -67.69 64.36
CA PRO A 55 18.04 -66.99 63.36
C PRO A 55 17.55 -67.28 61.93
N HIS A 56 16.85 -68.41 61.72
CA HIS A 56 16.22 -68.74 60.45
C HIS A 56 15.08 -67.79 60.13
N GLU A 57 14.12 -67.61 61.05
CA GLU A 57 12.98 -66.71 60.83
C GLU A 57 13.41 -65.23 60.78
N ALA A 58 14.44 -64.83 61.53
CA ALA A 58 14.97 -63.47 61.46
C ALA A 58 15.50 -63.14 60.06
N LEU A 59 16.24 -64.07 59.44
CA LEU A 59 16.77 -63.90 58.08
C LEU A 59 15.70 -64.03 57.00
N LEU A 60 14.75 -64.95 57.15
CA LEU A 60 13.60 -65.06 56.26
C LEU A 60 12.74 -63.79 56.30
N GLY A 61 12.52 -63.24 57.50
CA GLY A 61 11.87 -61.94 57.69
C GLY A 61 12.59 -60.79 56.97
N ALA A 62 13.92 -60.75 56.98
CA ALA A 62 14.68 -59.74 56.25
C ALA A 62 14.52 -59.87 54.73
N ILE A 63 14.49 -61.09 54.20
CA ILE A 63 14.21 -61.33 52.77
C ILE A 63 12.80 -60.86 52.40
N ARG A 64 11.79 -61.16 53.22
CA ARG A 64 10.41 -60.67 53.03
C ARG A 64 10.34 -59.13 53.02
N GLN A 65 11.21 -58.47 53.77
CA GLN A 65 11.28 -57.01 53.86
C GLN A 65 12.15 -56.37 52.77
N GLY A 66 12.69 -57.15 51.83
CA GLY A 66 13.41 -56.65 50.66
C GLY A 66 14.93 -56.66 50.77
N ALA A 67 15.51 -57.46 51.67
CA ALA A 67 16.95 -57.70 51.68
C ALA A 67 17.39 -58.35 50.36
N ASP A 68 18.18 -57.63 49.57
CA ASP A 68 18.55 -58.01 48.20
C ASP A 68 20.02 -58.45 48.06
N ASN A 69 20.79 -58.42 49.15
CA ASN A 69 22.22 -58.74 49.15
C ASN A 69 22.69 -59.41 50.46
N LEU A 70 23.90 -59.99 50.42
CA LEU A 70 24.49 -60.71 51.56
C LEU A 70 24.86 -59.79 52.74
N GLU A 71 25.16 -58.52 52.48
CA GLU A 71 25.53 -57.54 53.52
C GLU A 71 24.32 -57.20 54.40
N ALA A 72 23.14 -57.06 53.80
CA ALA A 72 21.88 -56.86 54.51
C ALA A 72 21.51 -58.06 55.40
N LEU A 73 21.74 -59.29 54.91
CA LEU A 73 21.52 -60.51 55.69
C LEU A 73 22.52 -60.64 56.84
N GLN A 74 23.80 -60.34 56.61
CA GLN A 74 24.82 -60.34 57.66
C GLN A 74 24.50 -59.31 58.75
N THR A 75 24.10 -58.10 58.37
CA THR A 75 23.69 -57.04 59.31
C THR A 75 22.53 -57.50 60.19
N THR A 76 21.51 -58.13 59.57
CA THR A 76 20.36 -58.68 60.30
C THR A 76 20.80 -59.78 61.27
N LEU A 77 21.74 -60.64 60.87
CA LEU A 77 22.26 -61.71 61.73
C LEU A 77 23.08 -61.16 62.91
N ASP A 78 23.88 -60.12 62.69
CA ASP A 78 24.70 -59.48 63.72
C ASP A 78 23.82 -58.76 64.76
N ASP A 79 22.77 -58.08 64.32
CA ASP A 79 21.75 -57.46 65.18
C ASP A 79 20.99 -58.53 65.97
N TRP A 80 20.57 -59.60 65.31
CA TRP A 80 19.92 -60.74 65.95
C TRP A 80 20.83 -61.36 67.03
N TYR A 81 22.12 -61.56 66.72
CA TYR A 81 23.08 -62.14 67.63
C TYR A 81 23.26 -61.27 68.88
N THR A 82 23.49 -59.97 68.69
CA THR A 82 23.68 -59.00 69.78
C THR A 82 22.44 -58.95 70.69
N ARG A 83 21.26 -58.83 70.09
CA ARG A 83 19.99 -58.78 70.81
C ARG A 83 19.72 -60.08 71.59
N THR A 84 19.96 -61.23 70.96
CA THR A 84 19.75 -62.54 71.56
C THR A 84 20.69 -62.78 72.74
N GLN A 85 21.96 -62.35 72.63
CA GLN A 85 22.91 -62.41 73.76
C GLN A 85 22.45 -61.57 74.95
N LEU A 86 21.94 -60.36 74.73
CA LEU A 86 21.42 -59.51 75.80
C LEU A 86 20.22 -60.14 76.50
N ILE A 87 19.25 -60.65 75.72
CA ILE A 87 18.07 -61.35 76.21
C ILE A 87 18.47 -62.55 77.07
N LEU A 88 19.33 -63.44 76.55
CA LEU A 88 19.74 -64.65 77.25
C LEU A 88 20.51 -64.32 78.53
N ARG A 89 21.45 -63.38 78.47
CA ARG A 89 22.25 -62.97 79.62
C ARG A 89 21.38 -62.41 80.75
N PHE A 90 20.41 -61.57 80.41
CA PHE A 90 19.48 -61.01 81.39
C PHE A 90 18.60 -62.11 82.01
N HIS A 91 18.06 -63.01 81.18
CA HIS A 91 17.23 -64.11 81.65
C HIS A 91 17.95 -65.02 82.65
N LEU A 92 19.20 -65.41 82.34
CA LEU A 92 20.00 -66.29 83.19
C LEU A 92 20.38 -65.64 84.54
N ARG A 93 20.49 -64.30 84.59
CA ARG A 93 20.76 -63.56 85.83
C ARG A 93 19.51 -63.35 86.68
N HIS A 94 18.36 -63.18 86.03
CA HIS A 94 17.09 -62.83 86.69
C HIS A 94 15.96 -63.81 86.34
N PRO A 95 16.11 -65.12 86.62
CA PRO A 95 15.14 -66.13 86.20
C PRO A 95 13.81 -66.05 86.96
N ALA A 96 13.76 -65.38 88.13
CA ALA A 96 12.51 -65.19 88.87
C ALA A 96 11.58 -64.16 88.20
N SER A 97 12.16 -63.08 87.68
CA SER A 97 11.44 -61.92 87.12
C SER A 97 11.33 -61.95 85.60
N SER A 98 11.92 -62.93 84.92
CA SER A 98 11.88 -63.03 83.47
C SER A 98 11.51 -64.42 82.97
N VAL A 99 10.87 -64.48 81.81
CA VAL A 99 10.56 -65.70 81.08
C VAL A 99 10.96 -65.54 79.62
N LEU A 100 11.68 -66.52 79.09
CA LEU A 100 12.11 -66.58 77.70
C LEU A 100 11.19 -67.53 76.92
N LEU A 101 10.55 -67.02 75.86
CA LEU A 101 9.59 -67.74 75.03
C LEU A 101 10.01 -67.73 73.56
N ASP A 102 9.64 -68.78 72.83
CA ASP A 102 9.84 -68.85 71.37
C ASP A 102 8.68 -68.17 70.64
N SER A 103 8.99 -67.17 69.82
CA SER A 103 7.99 -66.39 69.07
C SER A 103 7.15 -67.26 68.13
N SER A 104 7.68 -68.38 67.63
CA SER A 104 6.96 -69.29 66.74
C SER A 104 5.97 -70.21 67.49
N ASN A 105 6.31 -70.63 68.71
CA ASN A 105 5.49 -71.55 69.50
C ASN A 105 4.41 -70.83 70.33
N VAL A 106 4.65 -69.58 70.75
CA VAL A 106 3.70 -68.82 71.59
C VAL A 106 2.33 -68.69 70.92
N PHE A 107 2.28 -68.46 69.60
CA PHE A 107 1.01 -68.29 68.88
C PHE A 107 0.19 -69.58 68.72
N THR A 108 0.84 -70.75 68.80
CA THR A 108 0.16 -72.05 68.62
C THR A 108 -0.47 -72.56 69.92
N HIS A 109 0.05 -72.15 71.08
CA HIS A 109 -0.37 -72.63 72.40
C HIS A 109 -0.57 -71.48 73.42
N THR A 110 -1.06 -70.33 72.97
CA THR A 110 -1.18 -69.08 73.75
C THR A 110 -1.87 -69.26 75.10
N SER A 111 -2.96 -70.05 75.17
CA SER A 111 -3.72 -70.27 76.40
C SER A 111 -2.91 -71.01 77.47
N ALA A 112 -2.16 -72.05 77.08
CA ALA A 112 -1.32 -72.83 77.99
C ALA A 112 -0.18 -71.98 78.56
N TYR A 113 0.43 -71.12 77.72
CA TYR A 113 1.44 -70.16 78.16
C TYR A 113 0.91 -69.14 79.16
N LEU A 114 -0.26 -68.56 78.91
CA LEU A 114 -0.87 -67.58 79.81
C LEU A 114 -1.24 -68.20 81.16
N GLU A 115 -1.80 -69.41 81.20
CA GLU A 115 -2.11 -70.10 82.46
C GLU A 115 -0.85 -70.39 83.29
N ALA A 116 0.23 -70.84 82.63
CA ALA A 116 1.49 -71.14 83.29
C ALA A 116 2.16 -69.87 83.85
N LEU A 117 2.10 -68.75 83.13
CA LEU A 117 2.61 -67.45 83.56
C LEU A 117 1.79 -66.85 84.71
N ALA A 118 0.46 -66.89 84.60
CA ALA A 118 -0.45 -66.44 85.66
C ALA A 118 -0.18 -67.17 86.98
N LYS A 119 0.04 -68.49 86.90
CA LYS A 119 0.40 -69.32 88.06
C LYS A 119 1.79 -69.02 88.61
N ARG A 120 2.78 -68.78 87.73
CA ARG A 120 4.17 -68.51 88.12
C ARG A 120 4.32 -67.18 88.88
N TRP A 121 3.65 -66.14 88.41
CA TRP A 121 3.77 -64.78 88.96
C TRP A 121 2.60 -64.36 89.86
N GLN A 122 1.59 -65.22 90.02
CA GLN A 122 0.37 -64.94 90.80
C GLN A 122 -0.38 -63.68 90.31
N LEU A 123 -0.46 -63.50 88.99
CA LEU A 123 -1.10 -62.35 88.33
C LEU A 123 -2.45 -62.74 87.70
N PRO A 124 -3.47 -61.86 87.72
CA PRO A 124 -4.74 -62.09 87.05
C PRO A 124 -4.62 -61.80 85.53
N LEU A 125 -4.21 -62.80 84.75
CA LEU A 125 -4.13 -62.68 83.27
C LEU A 125 -5.42 -63.22 82.62
N GLU A 126 -6.08 -62.42 81.77
CA GLU A 126 -7.27 -62.80 81.01
C GLU A 126 -6.93 -63.12 79.53
N ILE A 127 -7.67 -64.04 78.90
CA ILE A 127 -7.49 -64.44 77.50
C ILE A 127 -8.44 -63.63 76.61
N TYR A 128 -7.87 -62.85 75.68
CA TYR A 128 -8.63 -62.20 74.59
C TYR A 128 -8.41 -62.93 73.27
N ALA A 129 -9.47 -63.05 72.47
CA ALA A 129 -9.40 -63.66 71.13
C ALA A 129 -8.63 -62.72 70.17
N ILE A 130 -7.55 -63.22 69.58
CA ILE A 130 -6.73 -62.49 68.60
C ILE A 130 -6.90 -63.15 67.22
N GLU A 131 -7.15 -62.35 66.18
CA GLU A 131 -7.19 -62.81 64.79
C GLU A 131 -5.78 -63.23 64.32
N HIS A 132 -5.62 -64.50 63.99
CA HIS A 132 -4.34 -65.07 63.61
C HIS A 132 -4.02 -64.72 62.16
N HIS A 133 -2.93 -64.00 61.94
CA HIS A 133 -2.37 -63.79 60.62
C HIS A 133 -1.34 -64.90 60.38
N GLN A 134 -1.71 -65.93 59.62
CA GLN A 134 -0.73 -66.89 59.12
C GLN A 134 0.21 -66.14 58.17
N HIS A 135 1.50 -66.12 58.49
CA HIS A 135 2.52 -65.61 57.59
C HIS A 135 2.53 -66.44 56.30
N ALA A 136 2.73 -65.76 55.16
CA ALA A 136 2.87 -66.41 53.87
C ALA A 136 4.04 -67.40 53.93
N ASP A 137 3.83 -68.62 53.45
CA ASP A 137 4.89 -69.63 53.35
C ASP A 137 6.09 -69.02 52.63
N ASP A 138 7.26 -69.10 53.25
CA ASP A 138 8.48 -68.58 52.64
C ASP A 138 8.79 -69.32 51.35
N ALA A 139 9.25 -68.57 50.35
CA ALA A 139 9.73 -69.15 49.11
C ALA A 139 10.79 -70.22 49.45
N PRO A 140 10.64 -71.47 48.98
CA PRO A 140 11.57 -72.56 49.28
C PRO A 140 13.04 -72.19 48.95
N VAL A 141 13.26 -71.37 47.91
CA VAL A 141 14.58 -70.82 47.58
C VAL A 141 15.16 -69.98 48.73
N ALA A 142 14.35 -69.11 49.35
CA ALA A 142 14.76 -68.28 50.46
C ALA A 142 15.14 -69.14 51.68
N ILE A 143 14.32 -70.15 52.00
CA ILE A 143 14.60 -71.13 53.08
C ILE A 143 15.94 -71.83 52.86
N TYR A 144 16.20 -72.31 51.64
CA TYR A 144 17.46 -72.98 51.30
C TYR A 144 18.68 -72.06 51.41
N LEU A 145 18.56 -70.83 50.92
CA LEU A 145 19.66 -69.86 50.99
C LEU A 145 19.98 -69.48 52.44
N VAL A 146 18.94 -69.29 53.27
CA VAL A 146 19.10 -69.01 54.70
C VAL A 146 19.73 -70.19 55.44
N ASP A 147 19.31 -71.43 55.19
CA ASP A 147 19.94 -72.63 55.77
C ASP A 147 21.43 -72.74 55.39
N LYS A 148 21.77 -72.49 54.12
CA LYS A 148 23.18 -72.47 53.66
C LYS A 148 23.99 -71.36 54.30
N PHE A 149 23.40 -70.17 54.45
CA PHE A 149 24.05 -69.03 55.09
C PHE A 149 24.32 -69.31 56.56
N LEU A 150 23.33 -69.80 57.31
CA LEU A 150 23.47 -70.10 58.75
C LEU A 150 24.46 -71.23 59.04
N LYS A 151 24.57 -72.24 58.17
CA LYS A 151 25.62 -73.27 58.27
C LYS A 151 27.04 -72.70 58.21
N SER A 152 27.21 -71.53 57.59
CA SER A 152 28.49 -70.82 57.53
C SER A 152 28.75 -69.96 58.79
N CYS A 153 27.76 -69.83 59.67
CA CYS A 153 27.80 -69.01 60.89
C CYS A 153 27.54 -69.87 62.15
N PRO A 154 28.48 -70.77 62.53
CA PRO A 154 28.26 -71.73 63.62
C PRO A 154 28.07 -71.07 65.00
N GLN A 155 28.58 -69.84 65.18
CA GLN A 155 28.41 -69.08 66.43
C GLN A 155 26.94 -68.71 66.67
N ALA A 156 26.21 -68.30 65.63
CA ALA A 156 24.80 -67.96 65.71
C ALA A 156 23.94 -69.20 66.03
N LEU A 157 24.24 -70.34 65.40
CA LEU A 157 23.58 -71.61 65.69
C LEU A 157 23.88 -72.11 67.12
N SER A 158 25.10 -71.92 67.61
CA SER A 158 25.47 -72.28 68.99
C SER A 158 24.68 -71.45 70.01
N LEU A 159 24.59 -70.13 69.80
CA LEU A 159 23.80 -69.24 70.66
C LEU A 159 22.31 -69.61 70.61
N HIS A 160 21.79 -69.91 69.41
CA HIS A 160 20.41 -70.35 69.25
C HIS A 160 20.12 -71.63 70.06
N ASN A 161 21.01 -72.62 70.02
CA ASN A 161 20.86 -73.85 70.81
C ASN A 161 20.89 -73.58 72.33
N GLU A 162 21.74 -72.65 72.78
CA GLU A 162 21.79 -72.23 74.19
C GLU A 162 20.49 -71.55 74.64
N VAL A 163 19.90 -70.72 73.78
CA VAL A 163 18.59 -70.12 74.01
C VAL A 163 17.50 -71.17 74.03
N GLN A 164 17.48 -72.11 73.07
CA GLN A 164 16.51 -73.21 73.02
C GLN A 164 16.55 -74.05 74.31
N ALA A 165 17.73 -74.31 74.86
CA ALA A 165 17.89 -75.00 76.15
C ALA A 165 17.39 -74.20 77.36
N SER A 166 17.28 -72.87 77.23
CA SER A 166 16.84 -71.94 78.27
C SER A 166 15.37 -71.49 78.10
N LEU A 167 14.66 -72.00 77.09
CA LEU A 167 13.25 -71.66 76.87
C LEU A 167 12.37 -72.15 78.00
N PHE A 168 11.34 -71.38 78.30
CA PHE A 168 10.26 -71.83 79.16
C PHE A 168 9.38 -72.81 78.40
N LEU A 169 9.57 -74.08 78.70
CA LEU A 169 8.84 -75.18 78.09
C LEU A 169 7.60 -75.53 78.92
N ILE A 170 6.48 -75.62 78.23
CA ILE A 170 5.26 -76.27 78.72
C ILE A 170 5.21 -77.59 77.98
N GLY A 171 5.01 -78.72 78.68
CA GLY A 171 5.11 -80.05 78.09
C GLY A 171 4.12 -80.26 76.94
N VAL A 172 4.52 -79.95 75.73
CA VAL A 172 3.75 -80.04 74.48
C VAL A 172 4.62 -80.75 73.45
N ASP A 173 4.01 -81.67 72.70
CA ASP A 173 4.65 -82.50 71.68
C ASP A 173 5.25 -81.66 70.54
N GLU A 174 6.46 -82.06 70.12
CA GLU A 174 7.30 -81.38 69.13
C GLU A 174 6.69 -81.47 67.71
N PRO A 175 6.49 -80.35 66.98
CA PRO A 175 5.99 -80.40 65.61
C PRO A 175 7.03 -80.99 64.65
N PRO A 176 6.60 -81.70 63.58
CA PRO A 176 7.52 -82.32 62.63
C PRO A 176 8.33 -81.28 61.86
N THR A 177 9.63 -81.53 61.72
CA THR A 177 10.56 -80.70 60.95
C THR A 177 10.14 -80.68 59.47
N PRO A 178 9.97 -79.50 58.85
CA PRO A 178 9.61 -79.42 57.44
C PRO A 178 10.75 -79.94 56.57
N THR A 179 10.48 -80.97 55.76
CA THR A 179 11.43 -81.52 54.79
C THR A 179 11.48 -80.63 53.56
N PHE A 180 12.66 -80.05 53.29
CA PHE A 180 12.90 -79.21 52.13
C PHE A 180 13.03 -80.05 50.83
N ASP A 181 12.23 -79.73 49.81
CA ASP A 181 12.35 -80.29 48.45
C ASP A 181 12.97 -79.27 47.49
N LEU A 182 14.17 -79.60 46.99
CA LEU A 182 14.95 -78.78 46.07
C LEU A 182 14.20 -78.49 44.75
N ASN A 183 13.31 -79.40 44.30
CA ASN A 183 12.56 -79.22 43.05
C ASN A 183 11.54 -78.09 43.13
N ILE A 184 10.92 -77.87 44.30
CA ILE A 184 9.93 -76.81 44.49
C ILE A 184 10.63 -75.44 44.41
N ALA A 185 11.80 -75.31 45.04
CA ALA A 185 12.61 -74.10 44.98
C ALA A 185 13.03 -73.72 43.55
N PHE A 186 13.50 -74.70 42.75
CA PHE A 186 13.86 -74.42 41.36
C PHE A 186 12.66 -73.98 40.52
N THR A 187 11.50 -74.59 40.73
CA THR A 187 10.27 -74.25 40.00
C THR A 187 9.86 -72.80 40.25
N ASP A 188 9.83 -72.38 41.52
CA ASP A 188 9.49 -71.00 41.89
C ASP A 188 10.49 -69.97 41.32
N TYR A 189 11.79 -70.28 41.33
CA TYR A 189 12.81 -69.40 40.75
C TYR A 189 12.65 -69.25 39.22
N PHE A 190 12.41 -70.35 38.50
CA PHE A 190 12.24 -70.30 37.05
C PHE A 190 10.97 -69.54 36.66
N GLU A 191 9.88 -69.69 37.40
CA GLU A 191 8.66 -68.91 37.17
C GLU A 191 8.86 -67.41 37.40
N ALA A 192 9.46 -67.02 38.52
CA ALA A 192 9.75 -65.61 38.81
C ALA A 192 10.65 -64.97 37.74
N ARG A 193 11.66 -65.73 37.26
CA ARG A 193 12.55 -65.28 36.20
C ARG A 193 11.85 -65.16 34.85
N SER A 194 10.91 -66.05 34.53
CA SER A 194 10.12 -65.96 33.29
C SER A 194 9.28 -64.68 33.27
N ARG A 195 8.56 -64.38 34.37
CA ARG A 195 7.72 -63.18 34.48
C ARG A 195 8.52 -61.89 34.29
N PHE A 196 9.71 -61.81 34.88
CA PHE A 196 10.60 -60.65 34.71
C PHE A 196 11.06 -60.44 33.25
N LEU A 197 11.32 -61.52 32.52
CA LEU A 197 11.74 -61.44 31.12
C LEU A 197 10.60 -60.98 30.21
N ASP A 198 9.38 -61.45 30.45
CA ASP A 198 8.19 -61.05 29.69
C ASP A 198 7.87 -59.56 29.91
N GLU A 199 7.92 -59.08 31.15
CA GLU A 199 7.72 -57.65 31.47
C GLU A 199 8.78 -56.73 30.84
N GLN A 200 10.01 -57.19 30.69
CA GLN A 200 11.04 -56.45 29.96
C GLN A 200 10.70 -56.31 28.48
N ALA A 201 10.19 -57.36 27.85
CA ALA A 201 9.82 -57.35 26.44
C ALA A 201 8.65 -56.37 26.15
N ASP A 202 7.65 -56.34 27.03
CA ASP A 202 6.52 -55.42 26.92
C ASP A 202 6.93 -53.96 27.11
N ASN A 203 7.79 -53.69 28.10
CA ASN A 203 8.34 -52.33 28.31
C ASN A 203 9.21 -51.87 27.13
N ALA A 204 9.97 -52.76 26.51
CA ALA A 204 10.75 -52.44 25.31
C ALA A 204 9.84 -52.05 24.13
N SER A 205 8.75 -52.78 23.93
CA SER A 205 7.77 -52.51 22.87
C SER A 205 7.07 -51.16 23.06
N LEU A 206 6.66 -50.83 24.28
CA LEU A 206 6.05 -49.53 24.60
C LEU A 206 7.01 -48.35 24.37
N ARG A 207 8.29 -48.51 24.73
CA ARG A 207 9.31 -47.48 24.47
C ARG A 207 9.50 -47.21 22.97
N GLN A 208 9.52 -48.26 22.15
CA GLN A 208 9.59 -48.10 20.70
C GLN A 208 8.39 -47.34 20.13
N ILE A 209 7.18 -47.59 20.63
CA ILE A 209 5.97 -46.88 20.22
C ILE A 209 6.04 -45.40 20.61
N MET A 210 6.49 -45.08 21.83
CA MET A 210 6.66 -43.68 22.25
C MET A 210 7.69 -42.95 21.39
N ASP A 211 8.84 -43.56 21.11
CA ASP A 211 9.89 -43.00 20.27
C ASP A 211 9.43 -42.77 18.83
N ALA A 212 8.59 -43.67 18.30
CA ALA A 212 7.97 -43.51 16.99
C ALA A 212 6.99 -42.33 16.97
N ASN A 213 6.12 -42.23 17.98
CA ASN A 213 5.17 -41.12 18.11
C ASN A 213 5.87 -39.77 18.29
N HIS A 214 6.96 -39.71 19.05
CA HIS A 214 7.76 -38.49 19.24
C HIS A 214 8.44 -38.05 17.95
N ARG A 215 9.02 -38.99 17.19
CA ARG A 215 9.58 -38.70 15.87
C ARG A 215 8.52 -38.18 14.89
N GLN A 216 7.33 -38.79 14.90
CA GLN A 216 6.23 -38.35 14.05
C GLN A 216 5.73 -36.95 14.46
N LEU A 217 5.63 -36.65 15.76
CA LEU A 217 5.26 -35.34 16.26
C LEU A 217 6.26 -34.26 15.81
N ALA A 218 7.56 -34.52 15.96
CA ALA A 218 8.62 -33.61 15.54
C ALA A 218 8.58 -33.33 14.02
N GLN A 219 8.41 -34.37 13.19
CA GLN A 219 8.25 -34.21 11.74
C GLN A 219 7.01 -33.39 11.37
N THR A 220 5.90 -33.59 12.10
CA THR A 220 4.65 -32.86 11.82
C THR A 220 4.77 -31.39 12.23
N GLN A 221 5.51 -31.08 13.31
CA GLN A 221 5.82 -29.72 13.73
C GLN A 221 6.73 -29.01 12.73
N GLU A 222 7.82 -29.64 12.29
CA GLU A 222 8.74 -29.06 11.31
C GLU A 222 8.02 -28.74 9.98
N GLN A 223 7.17 -29.65 9.50
CA GLN A 223 6.34 -29.39 8.32
C GLN A 223 5.35 -28.24 8.54
N ALA A 224 4.75 -28.12 9.72
CA ALA A 224 3.82 -27.03 10.02
C ALA A 224 4.52 -25.66 10.03
N GLU A 225 5.75 -25.60 10.56
CA GLU A 225 6.59 -24.40 10.53
C GLU A 225 6.97 -24.01 9.10
N GLN A 226 7.35 -24.98 8.26
CA GLN A 226 7.61 -24.74 6.84
C GLN A 226 6.40 -24.15 6.11
N TYR A 227 5.21 -24.73 6.28
CA TYR A 227 3.98 -24.18 5.67
C TYR A 227 3.64 -22.78 6.19
N GLN A 228 3.90 -22.49 7.46
CA GLN A 228 3.70 -21.14 8.00
C GLN A 228 4.63 -20.12 7.34
N GLN A 229 5.87 -20.50 7.08
CA GLN A 229 6.85 -19.64 6.41
C GLN A 229 6.47 -19.42 4.94
N GLU A 230 6.09 -20.47 4.20
CA GLU A 230 5.59 -20.35 2.83
C GLU A 230 4.35 -19.45 2.73
N LEU A 231 3.43 -19.55 3.70
CA LEU A 231 2.23 -18.71 3.78
C LEU A 231 2.60 -17.23 3.99
N LEU A 232 3.58 -16.94 4.85
CA LEU A 232 4.08 -15.58 5.09
C LEU A 232 4.71 -14.98 3.83
N GLU A 233 5.52 -15.76 3.11
CA GLU A 233 6.14 -15.34 1.85
C GLU A 233 5.12 -15.13 0.74
N ALA A 234 4.11 -16.00 0.63
CA ALA A 234 3.03 -15.85 -0.34
C ALA A 234 2.17 -14.60 -0.06
N ARG A 235 1.85 -14.33 1.22
CA ARG A 235 1.12 -13.10 1.61
C ARG A 235 1.90 -11.83 1.31
N SER A 236 3.20 -11.83 1.58
CA SER A 236 4.08 -10.70 1.25
C SER A 236 4.13 -10.43 -0.26
N ARG A 237 4.28 -11.49 -1.08
CA ARG A 237 4.24 -11.37 -2.54
C ARG A 237 2.90 -10.84 -3.06
N LEU A 238 1.79 -11.30 -2.49
CA LEU A 238 0.46 -10.80 -2.84
C LEU A 238 0.32 -9.31 -2.53
N GLU A 239 0.78 -8.86 -1.36
CA GLU A 239 0.72 -7.44 -0.97
C GLU A 239 1.55 -6.55 -1.92
N ILE A 240 2.70 -7.03 -2.37
CA ILE A 240 3.53 -6.33 -3.37
C ILE A 240 2.77 -6.25 -4.70
N SER A 241 2.21 -7.36 -5.18
CA SER A 241 1.43 -7.42 -6.43
C SER A 241 0.18 -6.52 -6.39
N GLU A 242 -0.52 -6.44 -5.25
CA GLU A 242 -1.66 -5.55 -5.06
C GLU A 242 -1.25 -4.06 -5.12
N LYS A 243 -0.10 -3.70 -4.55
CA LYS A 243 0.45 -2.34 -4.64
C LYS A 243 0.84 -1.98 -6.07
N GLU A 244 1.46 -2.91 -6.80
CA GLU A 244 1.80 -2.72 -8.22
C GLU A 244 0.53 -2.52 -9.07
N ASN A 245 -0.52 -3.32 -8.84
CA ASN A 245 -1.82 -3.15 -9.49
C ASN A 245 -2.43 -1.76 -9.22
N GLN A 246 -2.40 -1.30 -7.96
CA GLN A 246 -2.90 0.03 -7.61
C GLN A 246 -2.11 1.14 -8.32
N LEU A 247 -0.78 1.00 -8.44
CA LEU A 247 0.05 1.96 -9.15
C LEU A 247 -0.24 1.96 -10.65
N LEU A 248 -0.36 0.79 -11.27
CA LEU A 248 -0.71 0.63 -12.69
C LEU A 248 -2.09 1.23 -12.99
N LEU A 249 -3.09 0.97 -12.15
CA LEU A 249 -4.42 1.57 -12.26
C LEU A 249 -4.37 3.10 -12.13
N ALA A 250 -3.60 3.63 -11.18
CA ALA A 250 -3.43 5.07 -11.03
C ALA A 250 -2.74 5.70 -12.26
N GLN A 251 -1.72 5.04 -12.82
CA GLN A 251 -1.08 5.48 -14.06
C GLN A 251 -2.05 5.42 -15.24
N LEU A 252 -2.84 4.36 -15.37
CA LEU A 252 -3.87 4.23 -16.40
C LEU A 252 -4.88 5.38 -16.29
N HIS A 253 -5.41 5.65 -15.10
CA HIS A 253 -6.34 6.74 -14.86
C HIS A 253 -5.73 8.11 -15.19
N GLN A 254 -4.49 8.36 -14.78
CA GLN A 254 -3.80 9.61 -15.08
C GLN A 254 -3.63 9.79 -16.59
N THR A 255 -3.19 8.74 -17.29
CA THR A 255 -3.06 8.78 -18.76
C THR A 255 -4.41 8.94 -19.46
N GLN A 256 -5.48 8.34 -18.93
CA GLN A 256 -6.85 8.54 -19.42
C GLN A 256 -7.32 9.98 -19.23
N GLU A 257 -7.13 10.60 -18.05
CA GLU A 257 -7.51 12.00 -17.80
C GLU A 257 -6.71 12.96 -18.68
N ASP A 258 -5.40 12.75 -18.80
CA ASP A 258 -4.54 13.54 -19.68
C ASP A 258 -4.99 13.41 -21.14
N PHE A 259 -5.46 12.23 -21.53
CA PHE A 259 -6.00 11.98 -22.87
C PHE A 259 -7.39 12.56 -23.07
N GLU A 260 -8.31 12.47 -22.11
CA GLU A 260 -9.61 13.14 -22.18
C GLU A 260 -9.41 14.65 -22.32
N LYS A 261 -8.44 15.22 -21.58
CA LYS A 261 -8.06 16.61 -21.71
C LYS A 261 -7.49 16.92 -23.10
N GLN A 262 -6.59 16.10 -23.62
CA GLN A 262 -6.04 16.28 -24.98
C GLN A 262 -7.08 16.06 -26.08
N ILE A 263 -8.02 15.12 -25.92
CA ILE A 263 -9.17 14.92 -26.81
C ILE A 263 -10.09 16.12 -26.73
N LEU A 264 -10.40 16.66 -25.56
CA LEU A 264 -11.25 17.84 -25.41
C LEU A 264 -10.58 19.07 -26.01
N GLU A 265 -9.28 19.27 -25.79
CA GLU A 265 -8.51 20.33 -26.44
C GLU A 265 -8.42 20.11 -27.96
N GLY A 266 -8.23 18.87 -28.37
CA GLY A 266 -8.18 18.44 -29.77
C GLY A 266 -9.51 18.63 -30.47
N GLN A 267 -10.62 18.24 -29.85
CA GLN A 267 -12.00 18.45 -30.30
C GLN A 267 -12.35 19.92 -30.29
N ALA A 268 -11.94 20.72 -29.30
CA ALA A 268 -12.13 22.16 -29.31
C ALA A 268 -11.39 22.81 -30.50
N LYS A 269 -10.13 22.39 -30.73
CA LYS A 269 -9.36 22.80 -31.91
C LYS A 269 -9.98 22.28 -33.21
N ASN A 270 -10.52 21.06 -33.23
CA ASN A 270 -11.16 20.46 -34.40
C ASN A 270 -12.53 21.09 -34.70
N LEU A 271 -13.30 21.49 -33.68
CA LEU A 271 -14.52 22.29 -33.81
C LEU A 271 -14.19 23.69 -34.31
N GLN A 272 -13.06 24.25 -33.89
CA GLN A 272 -12.58 25.53 -34.39
C GLN A 272 -12.05 25.39 -35.83
N LEU A 273 -11.42 24.28 -36.17
CA LEU A 273 -11.02 23.90 -37.52
C LEU A 273 -12.21 23.54 -38.40
N GLU A 274 -13.25 22.90 -37.89
CA GLU A 274 -14.50 22.64 -38.58
C GLU A 274 -15.26 23.93 -38.75
N LYS A 275 -15.27 24.86 -37.80
CA LYS A 275 -15.80 26.22 -38.00
C LYS A 275 -15.01 26.95 -39.08
N LEU A 276 -13.68 26.94 -39.03
CA LEU A 276 -12.83 27.55 -40.05
C LEU A 276 -12.93 26.84 -41.40
N SER A 277 -13.13 25.52 -41.41
CA SER A 277 -13.27 24.68 -42.60
C SER A 277 -14.69 24.73 -43.14
N THR A 278 -15.72 24.92 -42.32
CA THR A 278 -17.09 25.16 -42.75
C THR A 278 -17.25 26.59 -43.20
N GLU A 279 -16.50 27.55 -42.64
CA GLU A 279 -16.34 28.90 -43.19
C GLU A 279 -15.57 28.85 -44.51
N HIS A 280 -14.46 28.10 -44.59
CA HIS A 280 -13.71 27.91 -45.83
C HIS A 280 -14.51 27.13 -46.87
N ILE A 281 -15.25 26.08 -46.48
CA ILE A 281 -16.16 25.33 -47.37
C ILE A 281 -17.38 26.18 -47.68
N ALA A 282 -17.91 27.02 -46.80
CA ALA A 282 -19.00 27.95 -47.13
C ALA A 282 -18.51 29.06 -48.06
N LEU A 283 -17.26 29.49 -47.96
CA LEU A 283 -16.59 30.40 -48.90
C LEU A 283 -16.30 29.69 -50.23
N THR A 284 -15.79 28.46 -50.20
CA THR A 284 -15.50 27.61 -51.36
C THR A 284 -16.77 27.11 -52.02
N ALA A 285 -17.87 26.93 -51.27
CA ALA A 285 -19.20 26.58 -51.72
C ALA A 285 -20.01 27.84 -52.07
N LYS A 286 -19.67 29.04 -51.62
CA LYS A 286 -20.14 30.30 -52.24
C LYS A 286 -19.48 30.50 -53.60
N TYR A 287 -18.16 30.28 -53.67
CA TYR A 287 -17.38 30.30 -54.92
C TYR A 287 -17.80 29.15 -55.85
N GLY A 288 -18.11 28.01 -55.23
CA GLY A 288 -18.61 26.77 -55.77
C GLY A 288 -20.06 26.84 -56.20
N GLU A 289 -20.94 27.54 -55.48
CA GLU A 289 -22.32 27.89 -55.85
C GLU A 289 -22.32 28.95 -56.93
N GLN A 290 -21.36 29.88 -56.96
CA GLN A 290 -21.22 30.79 -58.10
C GLN A 290 -20.86 30.03 -59.38
N THR A 291 -20.01 29.00 -59.28
CA THR A 291 -19.63 28.13 -60.41
C THR A 291 -20.67 27.03 -60.68
N LYS A 292 -21.39 26.55 -59.64
CA LYS A 292 -22.48 25.59 -59.74
C LYS A 292 -23.77 26.23 -60.22
N LEU A 293 -24.24 27.38 -59.74
CA LEU A 293 -25.38 28.11 -60.34
C LEU A 293 -25.13 28.40 -61.83
N ALA A 294 -23.88 28.61 -62.24
CA ALA A 294 -23.50 28.70 -63.65
C ALA A 294 -23.54 27.34 -64.39
N SER A 295 -23.19 26.22 -63.72
CA SER A 295 -23.23 24.86 -64.29
C SER A 295 -24.58 24.12 -64.13
N GLU A 296 -25.40 24.47 -63.14
CA GLU A 296 -26.71 23.94 -62.77
C GLU A 296 -27.77 24.70 -63.56
N ARG A 297 -27.64 26.00 -63.85
CA ARG A 297 -28.45 26.60 -64.93
C ARG A 297 -28.21 25.91 -66.28
N LYS A 298 -27.02 25.35 -66.50
CA LYS A 298 -26.66 24.59 -67.71
C LYS A 298 -27.07 23.11 -67.65
N ALA A 299 -26.99 22.47 -66.48
CA ALA A 299 -27.30 21.06 -66.26
C ALA A 299 -28.78 20.82 -65.90
N GLN A 300 -29.47 21.74 -65.22
CA GLN A 300 -30.92 21.72 -64.97
C GLN A 300 -31.70 21.95 -66.28
N ALA A 301 -31.12 22.66 -67.26
CA ALA A 301 -31.59 22.71 -68.64
C ALA A 301 -31.38 21.38 -69.41
N GLN A 302 -30.41 20.54 -69.00
CA GLN A 302 -30.13 19.23 -69.60
C GLN A 302 -30.80 18.05 -68.85
N ALA A 303 -31.09 18.20 -67.55
CA ALA A 303 -31.74 17.23 -66.68
C ALA A 303 -33.27 17.28 -66.81
N LEU A 304 -33.89 18.46 -66.97
CA LEU A 304 -35.30 18.56 -67.37
C LEU A 304 -35.58 17.92 -68.75
N ALA A 305 -34.55 17.76 -69.59
CA ALA A 305 -34.61 17.02 -70.85
C ALA A 305 -34.42 15.50 -70.69
N LYS A 306 -33.80 15.02 -69.59
CA LYS A 306 -33.52 13.60 -69.31
C LYS A 306 -34.53 12.98 -68.34
N GLU A 307 -35.02 13.72 -67.35
CA GLU A 307 -36.08 13.34 -66.40
C GLU A 307 -37.43 13.13 -67.12
N LYS A 308 -37.69 13.89 -68.19
CA LYS A 308 -38.83 13.65 -69.08
C LYS A 308 -38.72 12.35 -69.88
N ALA A 309 -37.51 11.81 -70.05
CA ALA A 309 -37.25 10.53 -70.75
C ALA A 309 -37.26 9.33 -69.79
N ASP A 310 -36.77 9.48 -68.55
CA ASP A 310 -36.69 8.39 -67.57
C ASP A 310 -38.00 8.15 -66.80
N LEU A 311 -38.88 9.17 -66.64
CA LEU A 311 -40.24 9.00 -66.12
C LEU A 311 -41.17 8.23 -67.08
N LEU A 312 -40.81 8.12 -68.37
CA LEU A 312 -41.46 7.24 -69.34
C LEU A 312 -41.00 5.77 -69.20
N ALA A 313 -39.78 5.51 -68.69
CA ALA A 313 -39.24 4.15 -68.50
C ALA A 313 -39.59 3.53 -67.13
N SER A 314 -39.72 4.33 -66.06
CA SER A 314 -40.08 3.86 -64.71
C SER A 314 -41.55 3.42 -64.59
N ARG A 315 -42.44 3.98 -65.44
CA ARG A 315 -43.84 3.55 -65.57
C ARG A 315 -44.00 2.14 -66.18
N ASP A 316 -43.05 1.72 -67.02
CA ASP A 316 -43.11 0.42 -67.70
C ASP A 316 -42.43 -0.71 -66.89
N ALA A 317 -41.55 -0.38 -65.93
CA ALA A 317 -40.93 -1.35 -65.02
C ALA A 317 -41.83 -1.74 -63.83
N LEU A 318 -42.64 -0.80 -63.31
CA LEU A 318 -43.54 -1.05 -62.18
C LEU A 318 -44.76 -1.95 -62.53
N ASN A 319 -45.04 -2.14 -63.83
CA ASN A 319 -46.06 -3.08 -64.32
C ASN A 319 -45.54 -4.54 -64.43
N LYS A 320 -44.24 -4.78 -64.21
CA LYS A 320 -43.61 -6.11 -64.28
C LYS A 320 -43.31 -6.73 -62.91
N GLU A 321 -43.28 -5.96 -61.84
CA GLU A 321 -43.01 -6.44 -60.47
C GLU A 321 -44.28 -6.88 -59.71
N LYS A 322 -45.47 -6.57 -60.26
CA LYS A 322 -46.77 -7.02 -59.73
C LYS A 322 -47.10 -8.47 -60.11
N THR A 323 -46.42 -9.06 -61.10
CA THR A 323 -46.67 -10.45 -61.55
C THR A 323 -45.87 -11.50 -60.78
N ASP A 324 -44.80 -11.12 -60.07
CA ASP A 324 -43.86 -12.08 -59.45
C ASP A 324 -44.13 -12.31 -57.95
N LEU A 325 -44.91 -11.45 -57.28
CA LEU A 325 -45.35 -11.64 -55.88
C LEU A 325 -46.54 -12.60 -55.71
N THR A 326 -47.07 -13.13 -56.83
CA THR A 326 -48.15 -14.12 -56.88
C THR A 326 -47.69 -15.58 -56.87
N ALA A 327 -46.37 -15.85 -56.94
CA ALA A 327 -45.83 -17.22 -56.99
C ALA A 327 -45.14 -17.71 -55.69
N ALA A 328 -44.90 -16.83 -54.72
CA ALA A 328 -44.19 -17.16 -53.47
C ALA A 328 -45.12 -17.53 -52.29
N ARG A 329 -46.44 -17.50 -52.49
CA ARG A 329 -47.45 -17.75 -51.44
C ARG A 329 -47.97 -19.19 -51.40
N ASP A 330 -47.72 -20.01 -52.42
CA ASP A 330 -48.34 -21.34 -52.59
C ASP A 330 -47.44 -22.56 -52.27
N ALA A 331 -46.20 -22.37 -51.77
CA ALA A 331 -45.25 -23.48 -51.59
C ALA A 331 -44.88 -23.85 -50.14
N LEU A 332 -45.37 -23.14 -49.11
CA LEU A 332 -44.99 -23.40 -47.70
C LEU A 332 -46.17 -23.76 -46.79
N ALA A 333 -47.18 -24.42 -47.36
CA ALA A 333 -48.39 -24.90 -46.66
C ALA A 333 -48.54 -26.43 -46.73
N LYS A 334 -47.43 -27.20 -46.72
CA LYS A 334 -47.48 -28.66 -46.93
C LYS A 334 -46.53 -29.53 -46.12
N GLU A 335 -46.07 -29.10 -44.95
CA GLU A 335 -45.27 -29.98 -44.07
C GLU A 335 -45.58 -29.77 -42.59
N LYS A 336 -46.89 -29.76 -42.27
CA LYS A 336 -47.42 -29.76 -40.90
C LYS A 336 -48.44 -30.88 -40.69
N THR A 337 -48.16 -32.07 -41.24
CA THR A 337 -48.97 -33.28 -40.97
C THR A 337 -48.11 -34.52 -41.18
N ILE A 338 -47.61 -35.10 -40.09
CA ILE A 338 -47.77 -36.52 -39.69
C ILE A 338 -46.98 -36.70 -38.38
N LEU A 339 -47.70 -36.61 -37.27
CA LEU A 339 -47.43 -37.40 -36.08
C LEU A 339 -48.11 -38.77 -36.27
N VAL A 340 -47.61 -39.77 -35.53
CA VAL A 340 -48.30 -41.02 -35.10
C VAL A 340 -47.87 -42.32 -35.82
N ALA A 341 -46.83 -42.96 -35.28
CA ALA A 341 -46.62 -44.41 -35.05
C ALA A 341 -45.20 -44.58 -34.49
N ALA A 342 -44.89 -45.18 -33.34
CA ALA A 342 -45.58 -46.19 -32.56
C ALA A 342 -45.19 -46.09 -31.07
N ARG A 343 -46.15 -46.49 -30.26
CA ARG A 343 -46.17 -46.59 -28.82
C ARG A 343 -46.16 -48.10 -28.48
N ASP A 344 -45.53 -48.45 -27.35
CA ASP A 344 -45.61 -49.72 -26.60
C ASP A 344 -44.72 -50.91 -27.03
N GLU A 345 -43.62 -51.10 -26.29
CA GLU A 345 -43.18 -52.42 -25.82
C GLU A 345 -42.95 -52.37 -24.30
N GLN A 346 -44.05 -52.49 -23.57
CA GLN A 346 -44.09 -52.85 -22.17
C GLN A 346 -44.09 -54.38 -22.06
N ALA A 347 -43.38 -54.92 -21.06
CA ALA A 347 -43.53 -56.27 -20.49
C ALA A 347 -42.75 -57.44 -21.13
N LYS A 348 -41.55 -57.71 -20.59
CA LYS A 348 -41.08 -59.09 -20.39
C LYS A 348 -40.01 -59.17 -19.29
N LEU A 349 -40.20 -60.15 -18.38
CA LEU A 349 -39.21 -60.74 -17.46
C LEU A 349 -39.13 -60.22 -16.02
N ALA A 350 -40.30 -60.27 -15.37
CA ALA A 350 -40.46 -60.54 -13.95
C ALA A 350 -40.47 -62.06 -13.65
N SER A 351 -39.32 -62.74 -13.75
CA SER A 351 -39.25 -64.19 -13.43
C SER A 351 -37.88 -64.65 -12.93
N GLU A 352 -37.46 -64.24 -11.72
CA GLU A 352 -36.25 -64.83 -11.10
C GLU A 352 -36.17 -64.63 -9.55
N ARG A 353 -37.32 -64.61 -8.85
CA ARG A 353 -37.39 -64.56 -7.36
C ARG A 353 -38.13 -65.77 -6.76
N LYS A 354 -37.67 -67.01 -7.03
CA LYS A 354 -38.30 -68.24 -6.49
C LYS A 354 -37.33 -69.31 -5.92
N VAL A 355 -36.04 -69.06 -5.70
CA VAL A 355 -35.11 -70.18 -5.32
C VAL A 355 -34.35 -69.99 -3.99
N LEU A 356 -34.54 -68.90 -3.25
CA LEU A 356 -33.75 -68.63 -2.03
C LEU A 356 -34.48 -68.95 -0.71
N ALA A 357 -35.51 -69.80 -0.74
CA ALA A 357 -36.32 -70.18 0.42
C ALA A 357 -35.97 -71.54 1.06
N ASP A 358 -35.05 -72.34 0.49
CA ASP A 358 -34.83 -73.74 0.91
C ASP A 358 -33.51 -74.01 1.69
N ALA A 359 -32.76 -72.98 2.11
CA ALA A 359 -31.45 -73.16 2.79
C ALA A 359 -31.48 -73.06 4.33
N LEU A 360 -32.64 -72.82 4.96
CA LEU A 360 -32.73 -72.51 6.40
C LEU A 360 -33.06 -73.71 7.31
N ALA A 361 -33.07 -74.94 6.79
CA ALA A 361 -33.58 -76.12 7.51
C ALA A 361 -32.51 -77.11 8.01
N LYS A 362 -31.20 -76.83 7.84
CA LYS A 362 -30.12 -77.78 8.17
C LYS A 362 -29.30 -77.44 9.44
N GLU A 363 -29.51 -76.28 10.05
CA GLU A 363 -28.65 -75.75 11.13
C GLU A 363 -29.15 -76.09 12.55
N LYS A 364 -30.35 -76.65 12.69
CA LYS A 364 -31.01 -76.83 14.00
C LYS A 364 -30.72 -78.17 14.70
N ALA A 365 -30.01 -79.09 14.04
CA ALA A 365 -29.82 -80.46 14.54
C ALA A 365 -28.51 -80.68 15.34
N ASP A 366 -27.48 -79.87 15.12
CA ASP A 366 -26.14 -80.12 15.67
C ASP A 366 -25.90 -79.50 17.07
N LEU A 367 -26.84 -78.69 17.58
CA LEU A 367 -26.71 -77.96 18.86
C LEU A 367 -27.15 -78.74 20.11
N LEU A 368 -27.71 -79.95 19.97
CA LEU A 368 -28.29 -80.70 21.09
C LEU A 368 -27.33 -81.74 21.72
N ALA A 369 -26.28 -82.15 21.01
CA ALA A 369 -25.33 -83.16 21.50
C ALA A 369 -24.17 -82.58 22.36
N SER A 370 -23.87 -81.29 22.22
CA SER A 370 -22.78 -80.62 22.96
C SER A 370 -23.11 -80.30 24.42
N ARG A 371 -24.39 -80.42 24.82
CA ARG A 371 -24.89 -79.95 26.13
C ARG A 371 -24.62 -80.92 27.29
N GLU A 372 -24.48 -82.22 27.02
CA GLU A 372 -24.39 -83.24 28.08
C GLU A 372 -22.95 -83.54 28.52
N ALA A 373 -21.96 -83.34 27.64
CA ALA A 373 -20.54 -83.47 28.00
C ALA A 373 -20.07 -82.39 29.01
N LEU A 374 -20.70 -81.21 28.97
CA LEU A 374 -20.41 -80.05 29.83
C LEU A 374 -20.80 -80.21 31.31
N SER A 375 -21.65 -81.20 31.66
CA SER A 375 -22.15 -81.32 33.03
C SER A 375 -21.16 -81.97 34.00
N LYS A 376 -20.15 -82.69 33.50
CA LYS A 376 -19.23 -83.50 34.31
C LYS A 376 -17.91 -82.79 34.61
N GLU A 377 -17.48 -81.91 33.71
CA GLU A 377 -16.37 -80.95 33.88
C GLU A 377 -16.66 -79.92 34.98
N LYS A 378 -17.95 -79.66 35.29
CA LYS A 378 -18.40 -78.64 36.23
C LYS A 378 -18.01 -78.89 37.70
N ILE A 379 -17.78 -80.14 38.11
CA ILE A 379 -17.55 -80.51 39.53
C ILE A 379 -16.07 -80.40 39.91
N ASP A 380 -15.15 -80.80 39.02
CA ASP A 380 -13.69 -80.66 39.24
C ASP A 380 -13.25 -79.19 39.11
N LEU A 381 -13.98 -78.40 38.31
CA LEU A 381 -13.81 -76.94 38.23
C LEU A 381 -14.13 -76.21 39.55
N THR A 382 -14.97 -76.76 40.43
CA THR A 382 -15.35 -76.10 41.70
C THR A 382 -14.26 -76.13 42.76
N ALA A 383 -13.43 -77.18 42.81
CA ALA A 383 -12.34 -77.27 43.77
C ALA A 383 -11.10 -76.47 43.31
N ALA A 384 -10.82 -76.45 42.00
CA ALA A 384 -9.84 -75.55 41.41
C ALA A 384 -10.23 -74.06 41.59
N ARG A 385 -11.53 -73.76 41.58
CA ARG A 385 -12.06 -72.39 41.75
C ARG A 385 -11.75 -71.75 43.10
N ASP A 386 -11.70 -72.54 44.19
CA ASP A 386 -11.49 -72.00 45.54
C ASP A 386 -10.00 -71.81 45.88
N ALA A 387 -9.11 -72.63 45.32
CA ALA A 387 -7.66 -72.41 45.37
C ALA A 387 -7.24 -71.21 44.51
N LEU A 388 -7.81 -71.11 43.30
CA LEU A 388 -7.65 -69.95 42.42
C LEU A 388 -8.19 -68.65 43.05
N ALA A 389 -9.19 -68.72 43.94
CA ALA A 389 -9.79 -67.54 44.56
C ALA A 389 -8.86 -66.80 45.54
N LYS A 390 -7.91 -67.50 46.18
CA LYS A 390 -6.92 -66.90 47.10
C LYS A 390 -5.68 -66.38 46.35
N GLU A 391 -5.21 -67.09 45.33
CA GLU A 391 -4.16 -66.60 44.43
C GLU A 391 -4.64 -65.36 43.66
N LYS A 392 -5.93 -65.34 43.29
CA LYS A 392 -6.60 -64.19 42.67
C LYS A 392 -6.53 -62.93 43.53
N THR A 393 -6.59 -62.99 44.87
CA THR A 393 -6.57 -61.74 45.68
C THR A 393 -5.20 -61.06 45.71
N VAL A 394 -4.11 -61.82 45.67
CA VAL A 394 -2.74 -61.27 45.63
C VAL A 394 -2.38 -60.82 44.20
N LEU A 395 -2.75 -61.63 43.19
CA LEU A 395 -2.64 -61.22 41.79
C LEU A 395 -3.51 -60.01 41.47
N VAL A 396 -4.67 -59.83 42.12
CA VAL A 396 -5.50 -58.63 41.97
C VAL A 396 -4.77 -57.38 42.48
N GLY A 397 -4.04 -57.44 43.60
CA GLY A 397 -3.26 -56.29 44.08
C GLY A 397 -2.12 -55.89 43.14
N ALA A 398 -1.33 -56.87 42.65
CA ALA A 398 -0.26 -56.62 41.69
C ALA A 398 -0.80 -56.19 40.31
N HIS A 399 -1.91 -56.80 39.86
CA HIS A 399 -2.62 -56.40 38.66
C HIS A 399 -3.21 -55.00 38.79
N ASP A 400 -3.68 -54.58 39.96
CA ASP A 400 -4.23 -53.24 40.19
C ASP A 400 -3.14 -52.16 40.09
N GLU A 401 -1.94 -52.41 40.62
CA GLU A 401 -0.78 -51.51 40.43
C GLU A 401 -0.28 -51.49 38.98
N GLN A 402 -0.20 -52.65 38.33
CA GLN A 402 0.15 -52.74 36.90
C GLN A 402 -0.91 -52.06 36.02
N THR A 403 -2.18 -52.17 36.39
CA THR A 403 -3.33 -51.52 35.72
C THR A 403 -3.27 -50.01 35.91
N LYS A 404 -2.87 -49.53 37.10
CA LYS A 404 -2.68 -48.09 37.36
C LYS A 404 -1.58 -47.50 36.48
N LEU A 405 -0.40 -48.13 36.43
CA LEU A 405 0.71 -47.70 35.58
C LEU A 405 0.39 -47.81 34.08
N ALA A 406 -0.31 -48.87 33.67
CA ALA A 406 -0.79 -49.02 32.29
C ALA A 406 -1.83 -47.93 31.94
N ASN A 407 -2.72 -47.59 32.86
CA ASN A 407 -3.70 -46.51 32.67
C ASN A 407 -3.02 -45.14 32.59
N GLU A 408 -2.02 -44.85 33.43
CA GLU A 408 -1.24 -43.61 33.37
C GLU A 408 -0.51 -43.45 32.03
N ARG A 409 0.15 -44.52 31.55
CA ARG A 409 0.82 -44.54 30.24
C ARG A 409 -0.17 -44.45 29.09
N LYS A 410 -1.33 -45.11 29.19
CA LYS A 410 -2.40 -45.02 28.20
C LYS A 410 -2.96 -43.60 28.11
N VAL A 411 -3.16 -42.92 29.24
CA VAL A 411 -3.58 -41.51 29.27
C VAL A 411 -2.55 -40.61 28.58
N GLN A 412 -1.25 -40.84 28.79
CA GLN A 412 -0.20 -40.11 28.06
C GLN A 412 -0.22 -40.37 26.55
N ILE A 413 -0.40 -41.63 26.12
CA ILE A 413 -0.55 -41.98 24.71
C ILE A 413 -1.79 -41.32 24.11
N ASP A 414 -2.93 -41.36 24.79
CA ASP A 414 -4.18 -40.74 24.34
C ASP A 414 -4.04 -39.22 24.21
N THR A 415 -3.29 -38.60 25.12
CA THR A 415 -3.00 -37.15 25.10
C THR A 415 -2.14 -36.78 23.89
N LEU A 416 -1.02 -37.47 23.70
CA LEU A 416 -0.12 -37.26 22.55
C LEU A 416 -0.82 -37.57 21.21
N THR A 417 -1.71 -38.57 21.18
CA THR A 417 -2.49 -38.92 19.99
C THR A 417 -3.47 -37.79 19.64
N ARG A 418 -4.10 -37.19 20.66
CA ARG A 418 -4.99 -36.04 20.49
C ARG A 418 -4.24 -34.81 19.97
N GLU A 419 -3.09 -34.49 20.56
CA GLU A 419 -2.24 -33.39 20.10
C GLU A 419 -1.77 -33.58 18.65
N ASN A 420 -1.38 -34.80 18.26
CA ASN A 420 -1.06 -35.11 16.86
C ASN A 420 -2.26 -34.92 15.92
N SER A 421 -3.46 -35.31 16.36
CA SER A 421 -4.68 -35.11 15.56
C SER A 421 -5.03 -33.62 15.37
N ASP A 422 -4.83 -32.80 16.41
CA ASP A 422 -5.06 -31.36 16.37
C ASP A 422 -4.02 -30.67 15.47
N LEU A 423 -2.75 -31.07 15.55
CA LEU A 423 -1.69 -30.56 14.66
C LEU A 423 -1.91 -30.96 13.20
N LEU A 424 -2.38 -32.17 12.93
CA LEU A 424 -2.73 -32.61 11.57
C LEU A 424 -3.90 -31.80 11.00
N ALA A 425 -4.92 -31.51 11.81
CA ALA A 425 -6.02 -30.64 11.42
C ALA A 425 -5.55 -29.20 11.12
N LYS A 426 -4.63 -28.68 11.96
CA LYS A 426 -4.02 -27.36 11.75
C LYS A 426 -3.18 -27.33 10.47
N ARG A 427 -2.41 -28.39 10.18
CA ARG A 427 -1.64 -28.55 8.94
C ARG A 427 -2.54 -28.55 7.71
N HIS A 428 -3.64 -29.31 7.74
CA HIS A 428 -4.60 -29.33 6.63
C HIS A 428 -5.23 -27.95 6.39
N THR A 429 -5.48 -27.20 7.47
CA THR A 429 -6.00 -25.83 7.38
C THR A 429 -4.98 -24.89 6.76
N LEU A 430 -3.71 -24.93 7.21
CA LEU A 430 -2.61 -24.15 6.65
C LEU A 430 -2.35 -24.49 5.18
N ASP A 431 -2.37 -25.76 4.79
CA ASP A 431 -2.22 -26.19 3.39
C ASP A 431 -3.33 -25.63 2.49
N LYS A 432 -4.58 -25.62 2.99
CA LYS A 432 -5.71 -25.02 2.28
C LYS A 432 -5.53 -23.50 2.12
N GLU A 433 -5.10 -22.81 3.17
CA GLU A 433 -4.81 -21.37 3.10
C GLU A 433 -3.65 -21.08 2.14
N CYS A 434 -2.59 -21.88 2.15
CA CYS A 434 -1.43 -21.70 1.27
C CYS A 434 -1.82 -21.87 -0.20
N LYS A 435 -2.60 -22.91 -0.53
CA LYS A 435 -3.17 -23.11 -1.87
C LYS A 435 -4.07 -21.96 -2.31
N GLN A 436 -4.89 -21.43 -1.39
CA GLN A 436 -5.75 -20.30 -1.70
C GLN A 436 -4.96 -19.01 -1.96
N GLN A 437 -3.90 -18.75 -1.19
CA GLN A 437 -3.02 -17.60 -1.40
C GLN A 437 -2.25 -17.72 -2.72
N HIS A 438 -1.77 -18.90 -3.08
CA HIS A 438 -1.12 -19.14 -4.37
C HIS A 438 -2.07 -18.88 -5.54
N SER A 439 -3.31 -19.38 -5.48
CA SER A 439 -4.33 -19.12 -6.51
C SER A 439 -4.62 -17.62 -6.67
N LYS A 440 -4.68 -16.87 -5.56
CA LYS A 440 -4.88 -15.41 -5.59
C LYS A 440 -3.67 -14.68 -6.19
N LEU A 441 -2.46 -15.14 -5.89
CA LEU A 441 -1.24 -14.60 -6.46
C LEU A 441 -1.23 -14.83 -7.98
N ASP A 442 -1.53 -16.04 -8.44
CA ASP A 442 -1.62 -16.36 -9.87
C ASP A 442 -2.70 -15.51 -10.57
N GLU A 443 -3.87 -15.33 -9.96
CA GLU A 443 -4.92 -14.44 -10.48
C GLU A 443 -4.44 -12.99 -10.61
N SER A 444 -3.78 -12.48 -9.58
CA SER A 444 -3.22 -11.11 -9.56
C SER A 444 -2.09 -10.92 -10.57
N GLU A 445 -1.20 -11.91 -10.75
CA GLU A 445 -0.14 -11.89 -11.77
C GLU A 445 -0.73 -11.91 -13.20
N ASN A 446 -1.78 -12.71 -13.43
CA ASN A 446 -2.48 -12.73 -14.71
C ASN A 446 -3.19 -11.40 -15.00
N GLU A 447 -3.79 -10.77 -13.99
CA GLU A 447 -4.40 -9.44 -14.12
C GLU A 447 -3.34 -8.38 -14.44
N ASN A 448 -2.21 -8.38 -13.74
CA ASN A 448 -1.05 -7.52 -14.03
C ASN A 448 -0.59 -7.65 -15.49
N GLN A 449 -0.44 -8.88 -16.00
CA GLN A 449 -0.06 -9.10 -17.40
C GLN A 449 -1.07 -8.52 -18.38
N ARG A 450 -2.38 -8.65 -18.10
CA ARG A 450 -3.44 -8.08 -18.94
C ARG A 450 -3.44 -6.56 -18.91
N LEU A 451 -3.28 -5.95 -17.74
CA LEU A 451 -3.17 -4.50 -17.58
C LEU A 451 -1.94 -3.96 -18.33
N LEU A 452 -0.81 -4.66 -18.25
CA LEU A 452 0.41 -4.30 -18.98
C LEU A 452 0.21 -4.32 -20.51
N ILE A 453 -0.50 -5.34 -21.02
CA ILE A 453 -0.85 -5.44 -22.45
C ILE A 453 -1.77 -4.29 -22.85
N GLN A 454 -2.80 -4.00 -22.05
CA GLN A 454 -3.69 -2.86 -22.31
C GLN A 454 -2.93 -1.54 -22.31
N LEU A 455 -1.99 -1.34 -21.37
CA LEU A 455 -1.14 -0.16 -21.30
C LEU A 455 -0.24 -0.02 -22.55
N HIS A 456 0.33 -1.12 -23.05
CA HIS A 456 1.09 -1.09 -24.30
C HIS A 456 0.21 -0.75 -25.51
N GLN A 457 -1.00 -1.31 -25.60
CA GLN A 457 -1.93 -1.02 -26.69
C GLN A 457 -2.36 0.44 -26.68
N THR A 458 -2.71 0.99 -25.51
CA THR A 458 -3.05 2.40 -25.40
C THR A 458 -1.85 3.28 -25.74
N GLN A 459 -0.64 2.91 -25.30
CA GLN A 459 0.57 3.65 -25.66
C GLN A 459 0.85 3.65 -27.17
N GLU A 460 0.67 2.53 -27.85
CA GLU A 460 0.84 2.43 -29.31
C GLU A 460 -0.22 3.26 -30.05
N GLU A 461 -1.48 3.24 -29.59
CA GLU A 461 -2.52 4.12 -30.11
C GLU A 461 -2.20 5.60 -29.90
N LEU A 462 -1.66 5.96 -28.71
CA LEU A 462 -1.22 7.32 -28.38
C LEU A 462 -0.11 7.80 -29.30
N GLU A 463 0.91 6.97 -29.55
CA GLU A 463 1.99 7.28 -30.49
C GLU A 463 1.44 7.51 -31.91
N GLY A 464 0.47 6.69 -32.33
CA GLY A 464 -0.24 6.86 -33.60
C GLY A 464 -0.99 8.18 -33.72
N TYR A 465 -1.69 8.62 -32.67
CA TYR A 465 -2.37 9.92 -32.64
C TYR A 465 -1.38 11.09 -32.65
N LEU A 466 -0.30 11.02 -31.88
CA LEU A 466 0.71 12.07 -31.80
C LEU A 466 1.40 12.29 -33.16
N LEU A 467 1.70 11.22 -33.89
CA LEU A 467 2.24 11.29 -35.25
C LEU A 467 1.26 11.99 -36.21
N ARG A 468 -0.03 11.65 -36.15
CA ARG A 468 -1.06 12.31 -36.99
C ARG A 468 -1.20 13.80 -36.64
N TYR A 469 -1.13 14.14 -35.36
CA TYR A 469 -1.18 15.52 -34.89
C TYR A 469 0.03 16.33 -35.41
N GLN A 470 1.24 15.78 -35.27
CA GLN A 470 2.46 16.42 -35.79
C GLN A 470 2.42 16.61 -37.32
N ALA A 471 1.87 15.62 -38.06
CA ALA A 471 1.70 15.72 -39.49
C ALA A 471 0.71 16.84 -39.88
N ALA A 472 -0.45 16.91 -39.21
CA ALA A 472 -1.43 17.97 -39.44
C ALA A 472 -0.86 19.36 -39.10
N GLN A 473 -0.09 19.47 -38.01
CA GLN A 473 0.55 20.72 -37.63
C GLN A 473 1.61 21.17 -38.64
N SER A 474 2.42 20.24 -39.15
CA SER A 474 3.38 20.52 -40.22
C SER A 474 2.71 21.02 -41.50
N GLN A 475 1.59 20.41 -41.90
CA GLN A 475 0.81 20.90 -43.05
C GLN A 475 0.28 22.32 -42.82
N LEU A 476 -0.20 22.61 -41.61
CA LEU A 476 -0.73 23.93 -41.28
C LEU A 476 0.36 25.01 -41.28
N ASP A 477 1.55 24.68 -40.78
CA ASP A 477 2.72 25.57 -40.82
C ASP A 477 3.20 25.80 -42.26
N GLU A 478 3.14 24.78 -43.13
CA GLU A 478 3.43 24.93 -44.55
C GLU A 478 2.44 25.89 -45.25
N GLN A 479 1.13 25.73 -44.99
CA GLN A 479 0.12 26.64 -45.55
C GLN A 479 0.30 28.06 -45.03
N ARG A 480 0.59 28.23 -43.73
CA ARG A 480 0.90 29.56 -43.14
C ARG A 480 2.12 30.19 -43.78
N ALA A 481 3.21 29.45 -43.96
CA ALA A 481 4.42 29.94 -44.61
C ALA A 481 4.15 30.37 -46.06
N ARG A 482 3.28 29.64 -46.77
CA ARG A 482 2.87 29.98 -48.13
C ARG A 482 2.04 31.27 -48.19
N LEU A 483 1.06 31.43 -47.30
CA LEU A 483 0.26 32.66 -47.18
C LEU A 483 1.14 33.86 -46.81
N GLN A 484 2.08 33.69 -45.87
CA GLN A 484 3.04 34.74 -45.52
C GLN A 484 3.92 35.14 -46.71
N LYS A 485 4.34 34.19 -47.55
CA LYS A 485 5.08 34.50 -48.79
C LYS A 485 4.22 35.32 -49.76
N MET A 486 2.93 35.00 -49.90
CA MET A 486 2.00 35.78 -50.74
C MET A 486 1.82 37.21 -50.22
N LEU A 487 1.62 37.37 -48.90
CA LEU A 487 1.51 38.69 -48.26
C LEU A 487 2.79 39.52 -48.39
N LYS A 488 3.98 38.91 -48.31
CA LYS A 488 5.25 39.60 -48.58
C LYS A 488 5.35 40.12 -50.02
N GLN A 489 4.75 39.42 -50.99
CA GLN A 489 4.73 39.85 -52.39
C GLN A 489 3.68 40.93 -52.66
N GLN A 490 2.66 41.06 -51.81
CA GLN A 490 1.64 42.11 -51.88
C GLN A 490 1.52 42.85 -50.54
N PRO A 491 2.46 43.76 -50.22
CA PRO A 491 2.46 44.50 -48.95
C PRO A 491 1.24 45.42 -48.78
N ASP A 492 0.67 45.86 -49.90
CA ASP A 492 -0.52 46.71 -49.98
C ASP A 492 -1.83 45.88 -50.03
N TYR A 493 -1.81 44.59 -49.71
CA TYR A 493 -3.01 43.77 -49.65
C TYR A 493 -3.92 44.23 -48.50
N TRP A 494 -5.19 44.45 -48.82
CA TRP A 494 -6.25 44.63 -47.84
C TRP A 494 -7.46 43.81 -48.26
N ASP A 495 -8.20 43.33 -47.27
CA ASP A 495 -9.39 42.51 -47.46
C ASP A 495 -10.45 42.89 -46.44
N PHE A 496 -11.72 42.71 -46.76
CA PHE A 496 -12.84 43.05 -45.88
C PHE A 496 -14.11 42.33 -46.33
N ASP A 497 -14.95 41.97 -45.38
CA ASP A 497 -16.21 41.29 -45.66
C ASP A 497 -17.29 42.24 -46.19
N THR A 498 -17.41 43.43 -45.58
CA THR A 498 -18.43 44.42 -45.95
C THR A 498 -17.82 45.81 -46.10
N LEU A 499 -18.39 46.60 -47.01
CA LEU A 499 -18.06 48.02 -47.24
C LEU A 499 -19.37 48.79 -47.40
N GLU A 500 -19.64 49.70 -46.47
CA GLU A 500 -20.76 50.63 -46.52
C GLU A 500 -20.26 52.08 -46.62
N ILE A 501 -20.83 52.86 -47.54
CA ILE A 501 -20.46 54.25 -47.78
C ILE A 501 -21.73 55.11 -47.80
N ASN A 502 -21.83 56.07 -46.89
CA ASN A 502 -22.97 57.00 -46.79
C ASN A 502 -22.48 58.44 -46.91
N VAL A 503 -23.01 59.22 -47.85
CA VAL A 503 -22.71 60.66 -47.96
C VAL A 503 -23.57 61.42 -46.95
N LEU A 504 -22.96 62.20 -46.07
CA LEU A 504 -23.65 62.99 -45.05
C LEU A 504 -23.88 64.41 -45.55
N GLU A 505 -25.05 64.98 -45.24
CA GLU A 505 -25.32 66.41 -45.45
C GLU A 505 -24.51 67.23 -44.44
N SER A 506 -23.80 68.27 -44.91
CA SER A 506 -22.98 69.14 -44.08
C SER A 506 -23.39 70.59 -44.27
N ASP A 507 -23.49 71.35 -43.17
CA ASP A 507 -23.92 72.76 -43.16
C ASP A 507 -22.92 73.74 -43.83
N GLY A 508 -21.79 73.23 -44.36
CA GLY A 508 -20.78 74.00 -45.07
C GLY A 508 -20.48 73.43 -46.46
N ASN A 509 -19.66 74.16 -47.23
CA ASN A 509 -19.19 73.77 -48.57
C ASN A 509 -18.25 72.52 -48.57
N GLN A 510 -18.38 71.62 -47.59
CA GLN A 510 -17.55 70.45 -47.36
C GLN A 510 -18.34 69.17 -47.66
N GLN A 511 -17.76 68.27 -48.45
CA GLN A 511 -18.34 66.94 -48.66
C GLN A 511 -17.82 65.98 -47.60
N VAL A 512 -18.74 65.33 -46.87
CA VAL A 512 -18.43 64.34 -45.84
C VAL A 512 -18.99 62.98 -46.25
N ALA A 513 -18.15 61.94 -46.22
CA ALA A 513 -18.58 60.56 -46.45
C ALA A 513 -18.26 59.71 -45.22
N GLN A 514 -19.26 58.98 -44.74
CA GLN A 514 -19.18 57.99 -43.67
C GLN A 514 -18.86 56.63 -44.27
N TRP A 515 -17.88 55.95 -43.70
CA TRP A 515 -17.40 54.64 -44.11
C TRP A 515 -17.54 53.65 -42.97
N ARG A 516 -17.89 52.42 -43.30
CA ARG A 516 -17.87 51.27 -42.39
C ARG A 516 -17.32 50.06 -43.14
N LEU A 517 -16.29 49.44 -42.56
CA LEU A 517 -15.72 48.17 -43.03
C LEU A 517 -15.73 47.15 -41.90
N THR A 518 -16.04 45.89 -42.21
CA THR A 518 -16.00 44.77 -41.25
C THR A 518 -14.98 43.71 -41.67
N GLU A 519 -14.39 43.02 -40.68
CA GLU A 519 -13.32 42.02 -40.87
C GLU A 519 -12.20 42.54 -41.78
N LEU A 520 -11.81 43.80 -41.54
CA LEU A 520 -10.81 44.48 -42.34
C LEU A 520 -9.42 43.94 -42.01
N TYR A 521 -8.82 43.20 -42.93
CA TYR A 521 -7.40 42.90 -42.92
C TYR A 521 -6.63 44.04 -43.61
N ILE A 522 -5.82 44.80 -42.87
CA ILE A 522 -5.00 45.87 -43.42
C ILE A 522 -3.70 46.04 -42.63
N GLY A 523 -2.59 46.30 -43.32
CA GLY A 523 -1.29 46.55 -42.67
C GLY A 523 -0.82 45.41 -41.76
N GLY A 524 -1.18 44.16 -42.09
CA GLY A 524 -0.82 42.97 -41.31
C GLY A 524 -1.75 42.66 -40.13
N ARG A 525 -2.83 43.42 -39.94
CA ARG A 525 -3.76 43.30 -38.80
C ARG A 525 -5.18 43.07 -39.29
N LEU A 526 -5.91 42.21 -38.57
CA LEU A 526 -7.36 42.05 -38.73
C LEU A 526 -8.09 42.98 -37.74
N ILE A 527 -9.03 43.78 -38.25
CA ILE A 527 -9.85 44.73 -37.51
C ILE A 527 -11.31 44.35 -37.73
N SER A 528 -11.99 43.84 -36.68
CA SER A 528 -13.37 43.34 -36.80
C SER A 528 -14.37 44.37 -37.34
N GLU A 529 -14.24 45.63 -36.92
CA GLU A 529 -14.99 46.74 -37.51
C GLU A 529 -14.20 48.05 -37.42
N ILE A 530 -14.22 48.85 -38.48
CA ILE A 530 -13.73 50.24 -38.47
C ILE A 530 -14.78 51.18 -39.06
N ARG A 531 -15.06 52.27 -38.33
CA ARG A 531 -15.92 53.37 -38.77
C ARG A 531 -15.10 54.64 -38.85
N PHE A 532 -15.22 55.37 -39.96
CA PHE A 532 -14.55 56.65 -40.12
C PHE A 532 -15.27 57.56 -41.10
N LYS A 533 -15.02 58.86 -41.00
CA LYS A 533 -15.46 59.86 -41.96
C LYS A 533 -14.29 60.32 -42.81
N THR A 534 -14.53 60.57 -44.09
CA THR A 534 -13.63 61.37 -44.92
C THR A 534 -14.25 62.72 -45.17
N CYS A 535 -13.53 63.79 -44.85
CA CYS A 535 -13.97 65.17 -45.08
C CYS A 535 -13.08 65.81 -46.14
N LEU A 536 -13.66 66.44 -47.16
CA LEU A 536 -12.91 67.17 -48.17
C LEU A 536 -13.04 68.68 -47.96
N ALA A 537 -11.94 69.34 -47.62
CA ALA A 537 -11.88 70.80 -47.45
C ALA A 537 -10.67 71.37 -48.18
N ASN A 538 -10.89 72.38 -49.04
CA ASN A 538 -9.82 73.08 -49.78
C ASN A 538 -8.86 72.15 -50.55
N GLY A 539 -9.36 71.04 -51.09
CA GLY A 539 -8.58 70.07 -51.86
C GLY A 539 -7.74 69.08 -51.04
N LEU A 540 -7.78 69.15 -49.70
CA LEU A 540 -7.17 68.16 -48.81
C LEU A 540 -8.27 67.29 -48.19
N ALA A 541 -8.14 65.97 -48.31
CA ALA A 541 -9.01 65.05 -47.56
C ALA A 541 -8.45 64.86 -46.15
N SER A 542 -9.34 64.69 -45.18
CA SER A 542 -8.99 64.24 -43.85
C SER A 542 -9.77 62.99 -43.48
N ILE A 543 -9.22 62.20 -42.55
CA ILE A 543 -9.86 61.00 -42.02
C ILE A 543 -10.20 61.26 -40.55
N VAL A 544 -11.42 60.96 -40.15
CA VAL A 544 -11.87 61.07 -38.75
C VAL A 544 -12.32 59.68 -38.31
N ILE A 545 -11.53 59.03 -37.46
CA ILE A 545 -11.79 57.66 -37.01
C ILE A 545 -12.79 57.70 -35.85
N GLN A 546 -13.76 56.79 -35.82
CA GLN A 546 -14.82 56.76 -34.82
C GLN A 546 -14.74 55.50 -33.96
N ARG A 547 -15.15 55.60 -32.70
CA ARG A 547 -15.29 54.44 -31.81
C ARG A 547 -16.41 53.50 -32.29
N THR A 548 -16.21 52.21 -32.10
CA THR A 548 -17.17 51.15 -32.43
C THR A 548 -17.91 50.75 -31.15
N GLU A 549 -19.09 51.32 -30.92
CA GLU A 549 -19.91 51.00 -29.75
C GLU A 549 -20.34 49.51 -29.76
N GLY A 550 -20.39 48.88 -28.58
CA GLY A 550 -21.03 47.57 -28.38
C GLY A 550 -20.25 46.33 -28.83
N THR A 551 -18.96 46.44 -29.19
CA THR A 551 -18.12 45.29 -29.57
C THR A 551 -17.06 44.98 -28.50
N ALA A 552 -16.58 43.72 -28.46
CA ALA A 552 -15.59 43.25 -27.47
C ALA A 552 -14.22 43.99 -27.55
N SER A 553 -13.96 44.71 -28.64
CA SER A 553 -12.84 45.65 -28.80
C SER A 553 -13.39 47.05 -29.10
N PRO A 554 -13.53 47.94 -28.10
CA PRO A 554 -14.28 49.21 -28.23
C PRO A 554 -13.62 50.28 -29.11
N ALA A 555 -12.47 50.00 -29.71
CA ALA A 555 -11.78 50.90 -30.63
C ALA A 555 -11.18 50.13 -31.81
N PRO A 556 -11.31 50.63 -33.06
CA PRO A 556 -10.61 50.06 -34.22
C PRO A 556 -9.09 50.24 -34.11
N LEU A 557 -8.62 51.22 -33.33
CA LEU A 557 -7.21 51.50 -33.07
C LEU A 557 -6.72 50.76 -31.83
N LEU A 558 -5.46 50.35 -31.82
CA LEU A 558 -4.82 49.76 -30.63
C LEU A 558 -4.73 50.78 -29.49
N ARG A 559 -4.40 52.03 -29.83
CA ARG A 559 -4.33 53.12 -28.86
C ARG A 559 -5.15 54.31 -29.29
N TRP A 560 -6.07 54.69 -28.41
CA TRP A 560 -6.75 55.97 -28.49
C TRP A 560 -5.91 57.01 -27.74
N PRO A 561 -5.46 58.09 -28.39
CA PRO A 561 -4.61 59.08 -27.73
C PRO A 561 -5.26 59.66 -26.47
N ASN A 562 -4.49 59.80 -25.38
CA ASN A 562 -5.00 60.19 -24.06
C ASN A 562 -5.75 61.54 -24.07
N GLY A 563 -5.31 62.50 -24.87
CA GLY A 563 -6.02 63.78 -25.04
C GLY A 563 -7.42 63.67 -25.65
N PHE A 564 -7.75 62.50 -26.21
CA PHE A 564 -9.03 62.16 -26.83
C PHE A 564 -9.68 60.94 -26.16
N ALA A 565 -9.26 60.58 -24.94
CA ALA A 565 -9.73 59.38 -24.24
C ALA A 565 -11.27 59.30 -24.16
N THR A 566 -11.94 60.43 -23.90
CA THR A 566 -13.41 60.53 -23.82
C THR A 566 -14.07 60.93 -25.14
N ALA A 567 -13.30 61.23 -26.20
CA ALA A 567 -13.85 61.61 -27.49
C ALA A 567 -14.31 60.37 -28.28
N GLU A 568 -15.48 60.48 -28.91
CA GLU A 568 -16.04 59.47 -29.81
C GLU A 568 -15.34 59.45 -31.17
N GLU A 569 -14.75 60.59 -31.55
CA GLU A 569 -14.09 60.79 -32.84
C GLU A 569 -12.63 61.21 -32.65
N LEU A 570 -11.76 60.66 -33.49
CA LEU A 570 -10.35 60.98 -33.56
C LEU A 570 -10.05 61.70 -34.89
N PRO A 571 -9.91 63.03 -34.87
CA PRO A 571 -9.70 63.81 -36.09
C PRO A 571 -8.25 63.70 -36.57
N CYS A 572 -7.98 62.78 -37.50
CA CYS A 572 -6.69 62.67 -38.17
C CYS A 572 -6.59 63.71 -39.30
N ILE A 573 -6.46 65.00 -38.91
CA ILE A 573 -6.45 66.15 -39.82
C ILE A 573 -5.11 66.90 -39.72
N PRO A 574 -4.19 66.74 -40.69
CA PRO A 574 -2.96 67.51 -40.76
C PRO A 574 -3.22 69.00 -40.81
N THR A 575 -2.60 69.76 -39.90
CA THR A 575 -2.64 71.23 -39.88
C THR A 575 -1.24 71.80 -40.08
N ARG A 576 -1.15 73.04 -40.58
CA ARG A 576 0.14 73.75 -40.64
C ARG A 576 0.60 74.06 -39.21
N GLY A 577 1.84 73.69 -38.87
CA GLY A 577 2.42 73.95 -37.55
C GLY A 577 3.34 72.83 -37.08
N LEU A 578 3.69 72.84 -35.79
CA LEU A 578 4.52 71.82 -35.17
C LEU A 578 3.79 70.47 -35.11
N ALA A 579 4.53 69.38 -35.25
CA ALA A 579 3.98 68.02 -35.21
C ALA A 579 3.39 67.62 -33.85
N THR A 580 3.69 68.39 -32.80
CA THR A 580 3.30 68.12 -31.41
C THR A 580 2.11 68.97 -30.93
N GLN A 581 1.46 69.73 -31.82
CA GLN A 581 0.37 70.65 -31.44
C GLN A 581 -0.94 70.33 -32.15
N GLY A 582 -2.06 70.53 -31.44
CA GLY A 582 -3.41 70.35 -31.98
C GLY A 582 -3.61 68.98 -32.64
N ASN A 583 -4.23 68.96 -33.82
CA ASN A 583 -4.48 67.72 -34.58
C ASN A 583 -3.19 67.00 -35.02
N ASN A 584 -2.06 67.70 -35.14
CA ASN A 584 -0.79 67.06 -35.47
C ASN A 584 -0.30 66.19 -34.30
N ALA A 585 -0.58 66.58 -33.06
CA ALA A 585 -0.23 65.78 -31.88
C ALA A 585 -0.91 64.41 -31.90
N ILE A 586 -2.14 64.35 -32.42
CA ILE A 586 -2.91 63.11 -32.61
C ILE A 586 -2.16 62.16 -33.55
N LEU A 587 -1.82 62.65 -34.73
CA LEU A 587 -1.10 61.88 -35.76
C LEU A 587 0.27 61.42 -35.26
N SER A 588 0.97 62.26 -34.50
CA SER A 588 2.27 61.94 -33.90
C SER A 588 2.15 60.94 -32.73
N GLY A 589 1.00 60.86 -32.07
CA GLY A 589 0.72 59.94 -30.97
C GLY A 589 0.17 58.57 -31.36
N LEU A 590 -0.11 58.34 -32.66
CA LEU A 590 -0.57 57.02 -33.13
C LEU A 590 0.48 55.92 -32.87
N SER A 591 0.00 54.72 -32.55
CA SER A 591 0.85 53.53 -32.41
C SER A 591 1.51 53.13 -33.74
N THR A 592 2.45 52.18 -33.71
CA THR A 592 3.10 51.69 -34.94
C THR A 592 2.06 51.11 -35.90
N SER A 593 1.22 50.20 -35.41
CA SER A 593 0.18 49.56 -36.21
C SER A 593 -0.92 50.53 -36.63
N ASP A 594 -1.33 51.47 -35.78
CA ASP A 594 -2.38 52.45 -36.11
C ASP A 594 -1.88 53.47 -37.16
N TRP A 595 -0.62 53.91 -37.05
CA TRP A 595 0.02 54.75 -38.06
C TRP A 595 0.10 54.05 -39.42
N ASN A 596 0.54 52.79 -39.43
CA ASN A 596 0.58 51.98 -40.63
C ASN A 596 -0.83 51.80 -41.20
N THR A 597 -1.82 51.49 -40.36
CA THR A 597 -3.22 51.33 -40.78
C THR A 597 -3.74 52.61 -41.44
N LEU A 598 -3.52 53.79 -40.84
CA LEU A 598 -3.94 55.06 -41.42
C LEU A 598 -3.29 55.35 -42.78
N GLN A 599 -1.98 55.08 -42.91
CA GLN A 599 -1.25 55.25 -44.16
C GLN A 599 -1.76 54.31 -45.26
N HIS A 600 -1.97 53.03 -44.95
CA HIS A 600 -2.51 52.07 -45.92
C HIS A 600 -3.96 52.39 -46.25
N LEU A 601 -4.80 52.73 -45.27
CA LEU A 601 -6.21 53.08 -45.47
C LEU A 601 -6.35 54.26 -46.44
N ALA A 602 -5.57 55.33 -46.27
CA ALA A 602 -5.60 56.47 -47.18
C ALA A 602 -5.23 56.09 -48.63
N LYS A 603 -4.20 55.25 -48.82
CA LYS A 603 -3.77 54.76 -50.14
C LYS A 603 -4.83 53.85 -50.77
N GLN A 604 -5.37 52.90 -50.00
CA GLN A 604 -6.34 51.93 -50.47
C GLN A 604 -7.67 52.57 -50.85
N LEU A 605 -8.16 53.53 -50.06
CA LEU A 605 -9.35 54.31 -50.39
C LEU A 605 -9.15 55.11 -51.69
N ALA A 606 -7.98 55.73 -51.87
CA ALA A 606 -7.67 56.43 -53.12
C ALA A 606 -7.59 55.47 -54.34
N GLY A 607 -7.11 54.24 -54.12
CA GLY A 607 -7.10 53.17 -55.12
C GLY A 607 -8.51 52.68 -55.49
N LEU A 608 -9.36 52.46 -54.48
CA LEU A 608 -10.77 52.08 -54.67
C LEU A 608 -11.53 53.13 -55.47
N LEU A 609 -11.34 54.42 -55.16
CA LEU A 609 -11.95 55.53 -55.89
C LEU A 609 -11.33 55.77 -57.28
N ALA A 610 -10.22 55.11 -57.63
CA ALA A 610 -9.61 55.19 -58.97
C ALA A 610 -10.30 54.25 -59.97
N GLN A 611 -11.00 53.22 -59.50
CA GLN A 611 -11.63 52.23 -60.37
C GLN A 611 -12.93 52.81 -60.96
N PRO A 612 -13.12 52.78 -62.30
CA PRO A 612 -14.16 53.60 -62.95
C PRO A 612 -15.62 53.27 -62.61
N THR A 613 -15.90 52.17 -61.92
CA THR A 613 -17.26 51.63 -61.74
C THR A 613 -17.30 50.62 -60.59
N ASP A 614 -16.85 51.00 -59.40
CA ASP A 614 -17.22 50.20 -58.23
C ASP A 614 -18.65 50.57 -57.84
N GLY A 615 -19.62 49.70 -58.13
CA GLY A 615 -21.04 49.92 -57.83
C GLY A 615 -21.35 50.13 -56.34
N ARG A 616 -20.35 49.92 -55.48
CA ARG A 616 -20.36 50.20 -54.04
C ARG A 616 -20.20 51.70 -53.70
N VAL A 617 -19.72 52.53 -54.64
CA VAL A 617 -19.51 53.97 -54.40
C VAL A 617 -20.79 54.77 -54.73
N PRO A 618 -21.34 55.56 -53.78
CA PRO A 618 -22.54 56.36 -54.02
C PRO A 618 -22.34 57.40 -55.13
N LYS A 619 -23.32 57.56 -56.03
CA LYS A 619 -23.27 58.53 -57.15
C LYS A 619 -23.16 59.98 -56.69
N GLN A 620 -23.63 60.28 -55.48
CA GLN A 620 -23.58 61.60 -54.86
C GLN A 620 -22.17 61.97 -54.38
N LEU A 621 -21.26 61.00 -54.25
CA LEU A 621 -19.89 61.24 -53.81
C LEU A 621 -19.03 61.76 -54.98
N ASN A 622 -18.30 62.86 -54.79
CA ASN A 622 -17.34 63.34 -55.78
C ASN A 622 -16.05 62.51 -55.68
N ALA A 623 -16.11 61.29 -56.21
CA ALA A 623 -15.02 60.32 -56.15
C ALA A 623 -13.68 60.87 -56.69
N PRO A 624 -13.62 61.61 -57.83
CA PRO A 624 -12.37 62.19 -58.31
C PRO A 624 -11.75 63.21 -57.35
N ALA A 625 -12.56 64.10 -56.77
CA ALA A 625 -12.07 65.13 -55.86
C ALA A 625 -11.60 64.51 -54.53
N LEU A 626 -12.36 63.57 -53.98
CA LEU A 626 -11.99 62.88 -52.75
C LEU A 626 -10.72 62.03 -52.95
N ARG A 627 -10.58 61.32 -54.07
CA ARG A 627 -9.36 60.59 -54.42
C ARG A 627 -8.13 61.48 -54.42
N ASN A 628 -8.20 62.63 -55.09
CA ASN A 628 -7.08 63.57 -55.13
C ASN A 628 -6.75 64.12 -53.74
N GLY A 629 -7.77 64.41 -52.93
CA GLY A 629 -7.60 64.82 -51.54
C GLY A 629 -6.93 63.74 -50.68
N LEU A 630 -7.30 62.47 -50.85
CA LEU A 630 -6.71 61.33 -50.14
C LEU A 630 -5.26 61.05 -50.58
N LEU A 631 -4.94 61.23 -51.87
CA LEU A 631 -3.56 61.16 -52.35
C LEU A 631 -2.69 62.28 -51.75
N ALA A 632 -3.22 63.50 -51.66
CA ALA A 632 -2.53 64.62 -51.00
C ALA A 632 -2.35 64.37 -49.49
N PHE A 633 -3.36 63.78 -48.84
CA PHE A 633 -3.27 63.34 -47.45
C PHE A 633 -2.21 62.26 -47.26
N ALA A 634 -2.21 61.20 -48.07
CA ALA A 634 -1.22 60.13 -48.03
C ALA A 634 0.21 60.67 -48.27
N LYS A 635 0.38 61.63 -49.18
CA LYS A 635 1.67 62.32 -49.39
C LYS A 635 2.10 63.11 -48.15
N THR A 636 1.16 63.74 -47.45
CA THR A 636 1.41 64.48 -46.21
C THR A 636 1.84 63.53 -45.09
N LEU A 637 1.18 62.38 -44.95
CA LEU A 637 1.58 61.35 -43.99
C LEU A 637 2.94 60.71 -44.32
N ALA A 638 3.28 60.54 -45.59
CA ALA A 638 4.59 60.03 -46.01
C ALA A 638 5.74 61.00 -45.69
N GLY A 639 5.46 62.32 -45.72
CA GLY A 639 6.40 63.37 -45.31
C GLY A 639 6.33 63.74 -43.82
N TRP A 640 5.61 62.98 -43.00
CA TRP A 640 5.49 63.27 -41.58
C TRP A 640 6.83 63.14 -40.86
N PRO A 641 7.12 63.96 -39.83
CA PRO A 641 8.36 63.83 -39.07
C PRO A 641 8.54 62.42 -38.51
N ILE A 642 9.79 61.96 -38.46
CA ILE A 642 10.15 60.67 -37.88
C ILE A 642 9.80 60.70 -36.38
N MET A 643 8.87 59.81 -35.98
CA MET A 643 8.44 59.64 -34.60
C MET A 643 8.83 58.25 -34.11
N LEU A 644 9.15 58.15 -32.83
CA LEU A 644 9.25 56.87 -32.14
C LEU A 644 7.83 56.39 -31.82
N ARG A 645 7.43 55.24 -32.35
CA ARG A 645 6.10 54.65 -32.14
C ARG A 645 6.24 53.24 -31.60
N HIS A 646 5.22 52.80 -30.88
CA HIS A 646 5.13 51.44 -30.33
C HIS A 646 3.64 51.06 -30.26
N ASP A 647 3.29 49.79 -30.06
CA ASP A 647 1.89 49.32 -29.99
C ASP A 647 1.38 49.20 -28.57
N SER A 648 2.20 48.70 -27.64
CA SER A 648 1.93 48.70 -26.22
C SER A 648 3.18 48.96 -25.39
N ILE A 649 2.98 49.46 -24.18
CA ILE A 649 4.01 49.66 -23.15
C ILE A 649 3.64 48.86 -21.91
N GLN A 650 4.62 48.18 -21.32
CA GLN A 650 4.43 47.41 -20.10
C GLN A 650 5.56 47.68 -19.09
N LEU A 651 5.20 47.76 -17.81
CA LEU A 651 6.15 47.76 -16.70
C LEU A 651 6.37 46.30 -16.28
N GLN A 652 7.54 45.75 -16.59
CA GLN A 652 7.86 44.34 -16.28
C GLN A 652 8.25 44.15 -14.81
N GLU A 653 9.05 45.08 -14.28
CA GLU A 653 9.62 44.97 -12.94
C GLU A 653 9.89 46.37 -12.37
N THR A 654 9.74 46.50 -11.05
CA THR A 654 10.24 47.65 -10.29
C THR A 654 11.14 47.14 -9.17
N LEU A 655 12.36 47.64 -9.10
CA LEU A 655 13.31 47.28 -8.05
C LEU A 655 13.64 48.51 -7.22
N ARG A 656 13.62 48.34 -5.89
CA ARG A 656 14.01 49.37 -4.93
C ARG A 656 14.95 48.77 -3.90
N THR A 657 16.21 49.15 -3.99
CA THR A 657 17.30 48.73 -3.09
C THR A 657 18.00 49.94 -2.50
N GLN A 658 18.85 49.75 -1.49
CA GLN A 658 19.55 50.85 -0.85
C GLN A 658 20.48 51.56 -1.86
N GLY A 659 20.04 52.73 -2.31
CA GLY A 659 20.74 53.58 -3.26
C GLY A 659 20.67 53.20 -4.73
N TYR A 660 19.84 52.23 -5.11
CA TYR A 660 19.54 51.92 -6.50
C TYR A 660 18.05 51.61 -6.68
N GLU A 661 17.42 52.38 -7.56
CA GLU A 661 16.01 52.20 -7.93
C GLU A 661 15.88 52.14 -9.45
N ARG A 662 15.08 51.20 -9.98
CA ARG A 662 14.88 51.03 -11.43
C ARG A 662 13.45 50.63 -11.80
N LEU A 663 13.05 51.03 -12.99
CA LEU A 663 11.89 50.55 -13.73
C LEU A 663 12.38 49.75 -14.95
N VAL A 664 11.82 48.57 -15.17
CA VAL A 664 12.02 47.78 -16.41
C VAL A 664 10.83 47.97 -17.31
N ILE A 665 11.05 48.60 -18.48
CA ILE A 665 10.01 48.99 -19.40
C ILE A 665 10.18 48.20 -20.70
N SER A 666 9.07 47.64 -21.18
CA SER A 666 9.00 46.90 -22.43
C SER A 666 8.08 47.61 -23.42
N LEU A 667 8.55 47.80 -24.65
CA LEU A 667 7.79 48.36 -25.75
C LEU A 667 7.57 47.27 -26.81
N SER A 668 6.33 47.05 -27.22
CA SER A 668 6.02 46.15 -28.33
C SER A 668 5.94 46.90 -29.66
N ASN A 669 6.32 46.22 -30.74
CA ASN A 669 6.23 46.71 -32.11
C ASN A 669 6.84 48.12 -32.29
N LEU A 670 8.06 48.30 -31.79
CA LEU A 670 8.76 49.58 -31.82
C LEU A 670 9.09 49.96 -33.28
N SER A 671 8.86 51.21 -33.65
CA SER A 671 9.30 51.75 -34.93
C SER A 671 9.89 53.14 -34.82
N LEU A 672 10.90 53.40 -35.65
CA LEU A 672 11.51 54.70 -35.83
C LEU A 672 11.86 54.90 -37.31
N GLY A 673 11.06 55.71 -37.99
CA GLY A 673 11.22 55.92 -39.43
C GLY A 673 10.96 54.62 -40.19
N HIS A 674 11.97 54.07 -40.86
CA HIS A 674 11.88 52.81 -41.58
C HIS A 674 12.35 51.59 -40.76
N HIS A 675 12.89 51.82 -39.56
CA HIS A 675 13.32 50.73 -38.69
C HIS A 675 12.16 50.22 -37.84
N HIS A 676 12.12 48.90 -37.68
CA HIS A 676 11.02 48.20 -37.03
C HIS A 676 11.57 47.04 -36.20
N TRP A 677 11.14 46.95 -34.94
CA TRP A 677 11.55 45.92 -34.00
C TRP A 677 10.34 45.33 -33.28
N PRO A 678 10.25 44.00 -33.14
CA PRO A 678 9.09 43.35 -32.54
C PRO A 678 8.92 43.69 -31.05
N ALA A 679 10.02 43.89 -30.34
CA ALA A 679 10.03 44.32 -28.94
C ALA A 679 11.33 45.08 -28.64
N PHE A 680 11.29 45.92 -27.60
CA PHE A 680 12.45 46.61 -27.08
C PHE A 680 12.32 46.85 -25.58
N ASP A 681 13.23 46.28 -24.81
CA ASP A 681 13.28 46.46 -23.36
C ASP A 681 14.42 47.40 -22.97
N TYR A 682 14.13 48.31 -22.06
CA TYR A 682 15.11 49.21 -21.48
C TYR A 682 14.78 49.46 -20.01
N ARG A 683 15.76 49.95 -19.26
CA ARG A 683 15.59 50.28 -17.84
C ARG A 683 15.84 51.75 -17.61
N LEU A 684 14.91 52.38 -16.90
CA LEU A 684 15.08 53.72 -16.36
C LEU A 684 15.46 53.58 -14.89
N ALA A 685 16.65 54.04 -14.51
CA ALA A 685 17.17 53.84 -13.17
C ALA A 685 17.82 55.10 -12.61
N THR A 686 18.12 55.08 -11.31
CA THR A 686 18.94 56.08 -10.64
C THR A 686 19.78 55.43 -9.55
N VAL A 687 21.01 55.92 -9.38
CA VAL A 687 21.95 55.45 -8.35
C VAL A 687 22.24 56.61 -7.40
N ASP A 688 21.62 56.61 -6.23
CA ASP A 688 21.68 57.74 -5.29
C ASP A 688 22.19 57.26 -3.92
N ILE A 689 23.26 57.86 -3.41
CA ILE A 689 23.81 57.50 -2.09
C ILE A 689 23.18 58.42 -1.04
N GLU A 690 22.73 57.91 0.10
CA GLU A 690 22.26 58.76 1.19
C GLU A 690 23.35 59.79 1.60
N PRO A 691 23.00 61.07 1.87
CA PRO A 691 21.66 61.63 2.05
C PRO A 691 21.04 62.26 0.79
N TYR A 692 21.55 61.96 -0.41
CA TYR A 692 21.08 62.60 -1.64
C TYR A 692 19.67 62.15 -2.03
N PRO A 693 18.79 63.06 -2.49
CA PRO A 693 17.44 62.72 -2.89
C PRO A 693 17.43 61.90 -4.19
N PHE A 694 16.35 61.15 -4.41
CA PHE A 694 16.14 60.36 -5.64
C PHE A 694 16.36 61.20 -6.92
N GLY A 695 17.10 60.64 -7.87
CA GLY A 695 17.27 61.16 -9.22
C GLY A 695 18.50 62.03 -9.46
N GLN A 696 19.50 62.03 -8.56
CA GLN A 696 20.74 62.78 -8.77
C GLN A 696 21.62 62.18 -9.86
N ASN A 697 21.64 60.85 -9.96
CA ASN A 697 22.42 60.14 -10.97
C ASN A 697 21.54 59.21 -11.83
N PRO A 698 20.74 59.77 -12.76
CA PRO A 698 19.91 58.99 -13.66
C PRO A 698 20.74 58.08 -14.55
N ARG A 699 20.16 56.93 -14.90
CA ARG A 699 20.73 55.92 -15.80
C ARG A 699 19.68 55.48 -16.79
N LEU A 700 20.10 55.30 -18.03
CA LEU A 700 19.34 54.59 -19.04
C LEU A 700 20.13 53.34 -19.40
N GLU A 701 19.56 52.18 -19.10
CA GLU A 701 20.25 50.89 -19.23
C GLU A 701 19.58 50.04 -20.31
N PHE A 702 20.41 49.40 -21.12
CA PHE A 702 20.00 48.52 -22.20
C PHE A 702 20.59 47.13 -21.96
N PRO A 703 19.84 46.24 -21.28
CA PRO A 703 20.34 44.91 -20.93
C PRO A 703 20.60 44.07 -22.19
N ASP A 704 21.46 43.06 -22.06
CA ASP A 704 21.64 42.05 -23.10
C ASP A 704 20.31 41.31 -23.39
N GLY A 705 20.14 40.82 -24.62
CA GLY A 705 18.86 40.33 -25.14
C GLY A 705 18.22 41.31 -26.13
N SER A 706 16.98 41.77 -25.86
CA SER A 706 16.18 42.54 -26.82
C SER A 706 16.83 43.85 -27.28
N ALA A 707 17.64 44.49 -26.44
CA ALA A 707 18.33 45.72 -26.83
C ALA A 707 19.52 45.47 -27.77
N ARG A 708 20.10 44.26 -27.78
CA ARG A 708 21.24 43.91 -28.64
C ARG A 708 20.84 43.78 -30.11
N ASP A 709 19.64 43.27 -30.37
CA ASP A 709 19.08 43.19 -31.73
C ASP A 709 18.59 44.56 -32.24
N VAL A 710 18.39 45.51 -31.33
CA VAL A 710 17.86 46.85 -31.64
C VAL A 710 18.97 47.88 -31.84
N LEU A 711 20.00 47.89 -30.99
CA LEU A 711 21.12 48.82 -31.06
C LEU A 711 22.25 48.26 -31.94
N GLN A 712 22.61 48.98 -33.00
CA GLN A 712 23.60 48.55 -34.00
C GLN A 712 25.00 48.38 -33.40
N ASN A 713 25.37 49.24 -32.45
CA ASN A 713 26.64 49.15 -31.75
C ASN A 713 26.44 48.96 -30.23
N TRP A 714 25.70 47.93 -29.86
CA TRP A 714 25.58 47.53 -28.46
C TRP A 714 26.91 46.95 -27.95
N PHE A 715 27.34 47.37 -26.76
CA PHE A 715 28.49 46.80 -26.04
C PHE A 715 28.22 46.81 -24.53
N ALA A 716 28.79 45.84 -23.82
CA ALA A 716 28.70 45.79 -22.37
C ALA A 716 29.62 46.85 -21.76
N GLU A 717 29.05 47.91 -21.18
CA GLU A 717 29.81 48.90 -20.39
C GLU A 717 29.91 48.44 -18.92
N SER A 718 28.86 47.76 -18.44
CA SER A 718 28.79 47.20 -17.10
C SER A 718 28.28 45.76 -17.14
N ASP A 719 28.82 44.92 -16.27
CA ASP A 719 28.44 43.51 -16.10
C ASP A 719 28.40 43.20 -14.59
N ASP A 720 27.21 42.91 -14.07
CA ASP A 720 26.99 42.61 -12.65
C ASP A 720 26.07 41.38 -12.49
N SER A 721 25.59 41.11 -11.27
CA SER A 721 24.68 39.99 -11.00
C SER A 721 23.34 40.04 -11.77
N HIS A 722 23.04 41.15 -12.45
CA HIS A 722 21.86 41.33 -13.30
C HIS A 722 22.18 41.25 -14.80
N GLY A 723 23.40 40.82 -15.13
CA GLY A 723 23.90 40.57 -16.48
C GLY A 723 24.55 41.78 -17.16
N PRO A 724 25.16 41.55 -18.34
CA PRO A 724 25.82 42.60 -19.11
C PRO A 724 24.80 43.59 -19.67
N ARG A 725 25.16 44.88 -19.66
CA ARG A 725 24.31 45.98 -20.16
C ARG A 725 25.13 47.11 -20.75
N LEU A 726 24.53 47.82 -21.71
CA LEU A 726 24.98 49.15 -22.11
C LEU A 726 24.32 50.18 -21.18
N GLU A 727 25.11 50.93 -20.43
CA GLU A 727 24.62 51.92 -19.45
C GLU A 727 24.99 53.33 -19.92
N LEU A 728 23.98 54.18 -20.17
CA LEU A 728 24.19 55.61 -20.41
C LEU A 728 23.95 56.38 -19.11
N ARG A 729 25.04 56.94 -18.57
CA ARG A 729 25.03 57.64 -17.29
C ARG A 729 24.75 59.12 -17.44
N PHE A 730 23.93 59.65 -16.56
CA PHE A 730 23.62 61.08 -16.43
C PHE A 730 23.94 61.54 -15.01
N ALA A 731 24.28 62.81 -14.87
CA ALA A 731 24.46 63.45 -13.56
C ALA A 731 23.89 64.86 -13.60
N GLN A 732 23.10 65.20 -12.59
CA GLN A 732 22.64 66.56 -12.42
C GLN A 732 23.82 67.53 -12.18
N PRO A 733 23.72 68.80 -12.61
CA PRO A 733 22.57 69.38 -13.31
C PRO A 733 22.56 69.14 -14.82
N ASN A 734 23.72 68.94 -15.48
CA ASN A 734 23.84 68.98 -16.95
C ASN A 734 24.97 68.10 -17.52
N ALA A 735 25.21 66.90 -16.97
CA ALA A 735 26.27 66.00 -17.41
C ALA A 735 25.72 64.65 -17.90
N MET A 736 26.37 64.08 -18.93
CA MET A 736 26.09 62.76 -19.50
C MET A 736 27.41 62.10 -19.90
N ASP A 737 27.47 60.77 -19.91
CA ASP A 737 28.61 60.01 -20.38
C ASP A 737 28.86 60.21 -21.90
N ILE A 738 29.76 61.13 -22.23
CA ILE A 738 30.12 61.47 -23.62
C ILE A 738 30.89 60.32 -24.28
N ARG A 739 31.61 59.49 -23.51
CA ARG A 739 32.40 58.39 -24.08
C ARG A 739 31.48 57.29 -24.56
N VAL A 740 30.54 56.86 -23.72
CA VAL A 740 29.51 55.89 -24.11
C VAL A 740 28.67 56.46 -25.25
N TRP A 741 28.22 57.71 -25.15
CA TRP A 741 27.45 58.36 -26.21
C TRP A 741 28.20 58.43 -27.55
N GLY A 742 29.50 58.75 -27.53
CA GLY A 742 30.34 58.85 -28.72
C GLY A 742 30.68 57.50 -29.36
N ALA A 743 30.61 56.40 -28.61
CA ALA A 743 30.79 55.06 -29.12
C ALA A 743 29.56 54.53 -29.86
N LEU A 744 28.35 55.04 -29.56
CA LEU A 744 27.13 54.66 -30.25
C LEU A 744 27.11 55.10 -31.71
N SER A 745 26.45 54.32 -32.58
CA SER A 745 26.23 54.72 -33.97
C SER A 745 25.28 55.93 -34.06
N GLN A 746 25.26 56.61 -35.20
CA GLN A 746 24.34 57.74 -35.41
C GLN A 746 22.87 57.29 -35.31
N ASN A 747 22.54 56.08 -35.73
CA ASN A 747 21.19 55.51 -35.63
C ASN A 747 20.81 55.23 -34.17
N ASP A 748 21.74 54.66 -33.39
CA ASP A 748 21.53 54.40 -31.96
C ASP A 748 21.35 55.71 -31.17
N GLN A 749 22.15 56.73 -31.48
CA GLN A 749 21.99 58.07 -30.90
C GLN A 749 20.63 58.68 -31.24
N GLN A 750 20.14 58.51 -32.47
CA GLN A 750 18.80 58.96 -32.85
C GLN A 750 17.70 58.20 -32.11
N LEU A 751 17.81 56.88 -31.99
CA LEU A 751 16.87 56.03 -31.28
C LEU A 751 16.79 56.40 -29.80
N ILE A 752 17.92 56.46 -29.12
CA ILE A 752 17.99 56.80 -27.69
C ILE A 752 17.52 58.24 -27.46
N SER A 753 17.85 59.17 -28.36
CA SER A 753 17.33 60.53 -28.29
C SER A 753 15.81 60.59 -28.45
N ALA A 754 15.24 59.80 -29.36
CA ALA A 754 13.80 59.71 -29.54
C ALA A 754 13.12 59.06 -28.32
N LEU A 755 13.73 58.03 -27.76
CA LEU A 755 13.29 57.36 -26.54
C LEU A 755 13.24 58.34 -25.36
N ILE A 756 14.33 59.05 -25.08
CA ILE A 756 14.39 60.06 -24.00
C ILE A 756 13.36 61.17 -24.20
N LYS A 757 13.11 61.60 -25.45
CA LYS A 757 12.11 62.63 -25.75
C LYS A 757 10.67 62.18 -25.45
N VAL A 758 10.36 60.91 -25.68
CA VAL A 758 9.02 60.33 -25.51
C VAL A 758 8.83 59.73 -24.11
N LEU A 759 9.91 59.54 -23.34
CA LEU A 759 9.91 58.95 -22.01
C LEU A 759 8.87 59.57 -21.03
N PRO A 760 8.70 60.91 -20.95
CA PRO A 760 7.65 61.47 -20.09
C PRO A 760 6.23 61.02 -20.46
N LEU A 761 5.95 60.85 -21.76
CA LEU A 761 4.66 60.34 -22.24
C LEU A 761 4.49 58.85 -21.90
N GLN A 762 5.55 58.06 -22.07
CA GLN A 762 5.56 56.64 -21.70
C GLN A 762 5.28 56.43 -20.20
N LEU A 763 5.89 57.24 -19.34
CA LEU A 763 5.64 57.18 -17.89
C LEU A 763 4.22 57.62 -17.53
N GLU A 764 3.63 58.55 -18.29
CA GLU A 764 2.23 58.95 -18.09
C GLU A 764 1.26 57.83 -18.50
N GLU A 765 1.55 57.11 -19.57
CA GLU A 765 0.79 55.91 -19.97
C GLU A 765 0.89 54.81 -18.90
N LEU A 766 2.09 54.55 -18.39
CA LEU A 766 2.29 53.59 -17.30
C LEU A 766 1.59 54.01 -16.00
N ARG A 767 1.57 55.32 -15.67
CA ARG A 767 0.82 55.86 -14.53
C ARG A 767 -0.68 55.60 -14.64
N GLN A 768 -1.26 55.73 -15.83
CA GLN A 768 -2.68 55.47 -16.04
C GLN A 768 -3.01 53.98 -15.93
N ALA A 769 -2.13 53.12 -16.45
CA ALA A 769 -2.28 51.67 -16.34
C ALA A 769 -2.06 51.15 -14.90
N ILE A 770 -1.11 51.74 -14.18
CA ILE A 770 -0.69 51.34 -12.82
C ILE A 770 -0.65 52.59 -11.93
N PRO A 771 -1.81 53.08 -11.43
CA PRO A 771 -1.84 54.31 -10.63
C PRO A 771 -1.03 54.24 -9.34
N ASN A 772 -0.96 53.05 -8.74
CA ASN A 772 -0.33 52.79 -7.45
C ASN A 772 1.05 52.13 -7.65
N ALA A 773 2.10 52.92 -7.86
CA ALA A 773 3.48 52.45 -7.91
C ALA A 773 4.17 52.55 -6.54
N SER A 774 5.23 51.76 -6.33
CA SER A 774 6.03 51.75 -5.09
C SER A 774 6.75 53.08 -4.80
N ARG A 775 7.06 53.84 -5.85
CA ARG A 775 7.54 55.23 -5.80
C ARG A 775 6.55 56.12 -6.58
N PRO A 776 6.25 57.35 -6.11
CA PRO A 776 5.36 58.24 -6.83
C PRO A 776 5.82 58.47 -8.28
N TRP A 777 4.90 58.33 -9.24
CA TRP A 777 5.19 58.56 -10.65
C TRP A 777 5.75 59.96 -10.94
N GLN A 778 5.44 60.96 -10.10
CA GLN A 778 5.99 62.30 -10.21
C GLN A 778 7.52 62.33 -10.11
N ASP A 779 8.12 61.45 -9.29
CA ASP A 779 9.57 61.36 -9.15
C ASP A 779 10.20 60.84 -10.45
N TRP A 780 9.62 59.79 -11.04
CA TRP A 780 10.05 59.23 -12.32
C TRP A 780 9.83 60.20 -13.48
N GLN A 781 8.74 60.96 -13.48
CA GLN A 781 8.48 62.03 -14.45
C GLN A 781 9.57 63.12 -14.38
N THR A 782 9.90 63.56 -13.16
CA THR A 782 10.98 64.55 -12.94
C THR A 782 12.33 64.02 -13.41
N LEU A 783 12.59 62.72 -13.20
CA LEU A 783 13.80 62.05 -13.70
C LEU A 783 13.86 62.07 -15.23
N ALA A 784 12.77 61.72 -15.91
CA ALA A 784 12.66 61.72 -17.37
C ALA A 784 12.83 63.12 -17.98
N ASP A 785 12.23 64.14 -17.37
CA ASP A 785 12.43 65.54 -17.78
C ASP A 785 13.87 65.98 -17.59
N THR A 786 14.54 65.54 -16.51
CA THR A 786 15.96 65.79 -16.28
C THR A 786 16.82 65.19 -17.39
N LEU A 787 16.63 63.91 -17.72
CA LEU A 787 17.31 63.23 -18.85
C LEU A 787 17.14 64.00 -20.16
N LYS A 788 15.90 64.41 -20.46
CA LYS A 788 15.54 65.18 -21.66
C LYS A 788 16.23 66.54 -21.71
N ASN A 789 16.26 67.27 -20.59
CA ASN A 789 16.90 68.58 -20.49
C ASN A 789 18.43 68.49 -20.62
N ILE A 790 19.06 67.51 -19.97
CA ILE A 790 20.49 67.25 -20.09
C ILE A 790 20.84 66.97 -21.56
N LEU A 791 20.11 66.07 -22.22
CA LEU A 791 20.33 65.74 -23.62
C LEU A 791 20.15 66.96 -24.54
N ALA A 792 19.10 67.76 -24.33
CA ALA A 792 18.85 68.97 -25.10
C ALA A 792 20.00 70.00 -24.95
N SER A 793 20.53 70.18 -23.74
CA SER A 793 21.66 71.08 -23.47
C SER A 793 22.96 70.63 -24.16
N MET A 794 23.16 69.31 -24.28
CA MET A 794 24.33 68.73 -24.93
C MET A 794 24.29 68.91 -26.44
N VAL A 795 23.11 68.70 -27.05
CA VAL A 795 22.91 68.89 -28.49
C VAL A 795 23.06 70.37 -28.88
N THR A 796 22.56 71.30 -28.08
CA THR A 796 22.73 72.75 -28.35
C THR A 796 24.19 73.20 -28.20
N ARG A 797 24.93 72.70 -27.21
CA ARG A 797 26.38 72.98 -27.04
C ARG A 797 27.22 72.48 -28.21
N LYS A 798 26.88 71.33 -28.79
CA LYS A 798 27.56 70.76 -29.97
C LYS A 798 27.33 71.61 -31.22
N ASN A 799 26.12 72.17 -31.38
CA ASN A 799 25.80 73.07 -32.50
C ASN A 799 26.43 74.47 -32.35
N SER A 800 26.55 74.99 -31.11
CA SER A 800 27.22 76.28 -30.86
C SER A 800 28.75 76.21 -31.02
N THR A 801 29.37 75.06 -30.75
CA THR A 801 30.81 74.85 -30.99
C THR A 801 31.16 74.69 -32.47
N LEU A 802 30.20 74.32 -33.33
CA LEU A 802 30.37 74.31 -34.79
C LEU A 802 30.10 75.69 -35.44
N ALA A 803 29.25 76.53 -34.83
CA ALA A 803 29.00 77.90 -35.31
C ALA A 803 30.09 78.90 -34.91
N GLY A 804 30.86 78.62 -33.85
CA GLY A 804 31.98 79.47 -33.38
C GLY A 804 33.32 79.25 -34.10
N VAL A 805 33.33 78.57 -35.25
CA VAL A 805 34.56 78.30 -36.06
C VAL A 805 34.55 79.09 -37.38
N THR A 806 33.63 80.05 -37.55
CA THR A 806 33.62 81.00 -38.67
C THR A 806 33.48 82.46 -38.22
N GLU A 807 34.27 82.87 -37.23
CA GLU A 807 34.68 84.27 -37.03
C GLU A 807 36.18 84.37 -36.75
#